data_AF-A0A2I2KZI5-F1
#
_entry.id   AF-A0A2I2KZI5-F1
#
_cell.length_a   1.000
_cell.length_b   1.000
_cell.length_c   1.000
_cell.angle_alpha   90.00
_cell.angle_beta   90.00
_cell.angle_gamma   90.00
#
_symmetry.space_group_name_H-M   'P 1'
#
loop_
_entity.id
_entity.type
_entity.pdbx_description
1 polymer ?
#
loop_
_entity_poly.entity_id
_entity_poly.type
_entity_poly.pdbx_seq_one_letter_code
_entity_poly.pdbx_strand_id
1 'polypeptide(L)'
;MTDEEWDSEEWDTEGWEGPRDSVNSSNTASNGARVGAQFGVNRGRVDIRNSPTYVYQGDSPEEQCRVALNYLRADSARPAEEILRKLMWGGQPTTRIAYYYTLSVLGDRSVYELDSELIEEIRKARAYCSDQAQDSWCQAQDVVMGLLRSLPHGTARESTADAEQWNGEWEDLLAFDKVPSERQEEIRRSLAMIASGRVREQLESGVRERVVAEKVRADRVRRVWMFFHPDPLEPKLYPLPPLEAPLPSWQLIAGGPLLLCAGTVLVGMNHWWVAIMVLGIQLGGVRLLGPLGVESRARRLVAEAEERNAQRLRTLPDPRSPGHWVSSGLVRDLCRVVEDQFTEARPHRNGTWAEQTVEVRAYLKERLVAQYGNSQRSADTVAWLARWHARRAATPGGPAWQPRDLDEAAPAGDTITRRPPWLGAVAAVATLGVLFAVGQVVSAVLLGVGAVWVVLVSRRQAASRRAIALREDAQQRLLVEEQRGLDEWREILADRPSDEEMARWLAMDKAHVRYEAIERAGLVERDVVTHAVMVEGAKGARALRLASGPPRYSAYTVRVFVLSHSGVHEVNAKLDFHTGDILDEQRNHFSYEKVASVSAREKGARRVRNVKGQATQSEKLRAAAVTVRLVSGENAVSVRESYRRPTGGAGLDGQDEDLAELVLRDSGFEGVLRILESVASEGGGWIRRDRERRARWAHSLFD
;
A
#
# COMPACT_ATOMS: atom_id res chain seq x y z
N MET A 1 -51.79 46.32 14.68
CA MET A 1 -52.76 45.22 14.62
C MET A 1 -52.15 44.21 13.66
N THR A 2 -51.14 43.49 14.16
CA THR A 2 -51.20 42.05 14.57
C THR A 2 -51.02 41.17 13.36
N ASP A 3 -50.12 40.20 13.27
CA ASP A 3 -48.97 39.74 14.05
C ASP A 3 -48.26 38.83 13.02
N GLU A 4 -47.02 39.14 12.63
CA GLU A 4 -46.18 38.19 11.88
C GLU A 4 -45.10 37.72 12.84
N GLU A 5 -45.38 36.57 13.44
CA GLU A 5 -44.56 35.79 14.34
C GLU A 5 -43.39 35.21 13.54
N TRP A 6 -42.22 35.82 13.71
CA TRP A 6 -40.95 35.26 13.25
C TRP A 6 -40.51 34.22 14.26
N ASP A 7 -40.76 32.95 13.96
CA ASP A 7 -40.13 31.83 14.68
C ASP A 7 -38.62 31.86 14.43
N SER A 8 -37.90 32.21 15.48
CA SER A 8 -36.48 31.99 15.65
C SER A 8 -36.22 30.50 15.86
N GLU A 9 -35.97 29.76 14.77
CA GLU A 9 -35.31 28.44 14.88
C GLU A 9 -33.83 28.66 15.17
N GLU A 10 -33.56 28.62 16.47
CA GLU A 10 -32.32 28.30 17.14
C GLU A 10 -31.56 27.21 16.38
N TRP A 11 -30.45 27.59 15.73
CA TRP A 11 -29.54 26.63 15.12
C TRP A 11 -28.79 25.92 16.25
N ASP A 12 -29.37 24.82 16.73
CA ASP A 12 -28.66 23.80 17.48
C ASP A 12 -27.55 23.23 16.58
N THR A 13 -26.37 23.82 16.69
CA THR A 13 -25.10 23.21 16.27
C THR A 13 -24.78 22.07 17.23
N GLU A 14 -25.59 21.01 17.24
CA GLU A 14 -25.21 19.74 17.86
C GLU A 14 -24.22 19.03 16.95
N GLY A 15 -23.04 18.81 17.52
CA GLY A 15 -21.84 18.43 16.83
C GLY A 15 -21.93 17.07 16.15
N TRP A 16 -21.52 17.05 14.90
CA TRP A 16 -21.16 15.83 14.17
C TRP A 16 -19.85 15.26 14.74
N GLU A 17 -19.90 14.68 15.94
CA GLU A 17 -18.89 13.73 16.40
C GLU A 17 -19.14 12.39 15.71
N GLY A 18 -18.59 12.23 14.49
CA GLY A 18 -18.38 10.89 13.94
C GLY A 18 -17.58 10.05 14.94
N PRO A 19 -17.68 8.70 14.93
CA PRO A 19 -17.04 7.87 15.94
C PRO A 19 -15.53 8.09 15.92
N ARG A 20 -15.09 8.98 16.81
CA ARG A 20 -13.71 9.12 17.24
C ARG A 20 -13.43 7.81 17.96
N ASP A 21 -12.87 6.84 17.24
CA ASP A 21 -11.97 5.87 17.85
C ASP A 21 -10.66 6.59 18.27
N SER A 22 -10.80 7.69 19.03
CA SER A 22 -9.83 8.03 20.04
C SER A 22 -9.94 6.94 21.09
N VAL A 23 -9.18 5.87 20.91
CA VAL A 23 -8.81 5.03 22.04
C VAL A 23 -8.01 5.94 22.97
N ASN A 24 -8.73 6.62 23.85
CA ASN A 24 -8.20 7.39 24.96
C ASN A 24 -7.53 6.36 25.88
N SER A 25 -6.22 6.21 25.75
CA SER A 25 -5.46 5.53 26.79
C SER A 25 -5.41 6.47 27.99
N SER A 26 -6.38 6.39 28.91
CA SER A 26 -6.24 7.02 30.23
C SER A 26 -5.46 6.07 31.12
N ASN A 27 -4.24 6.44 31.53
CA ASN A 27 -3.55 5.80 32.65
C ASN A 27 -3.71 6.70 33.86
N THR A 28 -4.54 6.29 34.81
CA THR A 28 -4.62 6.93 36.13
C THR A 28 -3.54 6.33 37.03
N ALA A 29 -2.61 7.16 37.47
CA ALA A 29 -1.62 6.77 38.47
C ALA A 29 -2.06 7.26 39.85
N SER A 30 -2.21 6.35 40.80
CA SER A 30 -2.45 6.64 42.22
C SER A 30 -1.20 6.37 43.05
N ASN A 31 -1.13 6.92 44.27
CA ASN A 31 -0.09 6.64 45.28
C ASN A 31 1.35 7.05 44.88
N GLY A 32 1.55 8.29 44.44
CA GLY A 32 2.90 8.82 44.19
C GLY A 32 3.61 8.24 42.96
N ALA A 33 2.95 7.38 42.19
CA ALA A 33 3.43 6.92 40.91
C ALA A 33 3.36 8.06 39.87
N ARG A 34 4.49 8.37 39.23
CA ARG A 34 4.55 9.35 38.14
C ARG A 34 4.39 8.61 36.81
N VAL A 35 3.41 9.00 35.99
CA VAL A 35 3.34 8.58 34.59
C VAL A 35 4.42 9.34 33.82
N GLY A 36 5.62 8.77 33.75
CA GLY A 36 6.79 9.45 33.18
C GLY A 36 6.71 9.77 31.68
N ALA A 37 5.80 9.12 30.94
CA ALA A 37 5.35 9.44 29.58
C ALA A 37 4.31 8.41 29.10
N GLN A 38 3.30 8.85 28.35
CA GLN A 38 2.43 7.99 27.54
C GLN A 38 3.01 7.90 26.13
N PHE A 39 3.23 6.67 25.64
CA PHE A 39 3.92 6.44 24.38
C PHE A 39 2.93 5.96 23.31
N GLY A 40 2.72 6.77 22.27
CA GLY A 40 2.09 6.30 21.03
C GLY A 40 3.02 5.30 20.34
N VAL A 41 2.52 4.11 20.01
CA VAL A 41 3.22 3.14 19.17
C VAL A 41 2.56 3.15 17.81
N ASN A 42 3.30 3.49 16.75
CA ASN A 42 2.81 3.28 15.39
C ASN A 42 2.72 1.77 15.15
N ARG A 43 1.49 1.28 14.94
CA ARG A 43 1.16 -0.14 14.72
C ARG A 43 1.02 -0.47 13.22
N GLY A 44 1.46 0.42 12.32
CA GLY A 44 1.36 0.22 10.88
C GLY A 44 2.21 -0.95 10.37
N ARG A 45 1.62 -1.81 9.55
CA ARG A 45 2.33 -2.82 8.75
C ARG A 45 2.99 -2.09 7.58
N VAL A 46 4.30 -2.28 7.39
CA VAL A 46 5.01 -1.78 6.21
C VAL A 46 4.99 -2.87 5.15
N ASP A 47 4.33 -2.62 4.04
CA ASP A 47 4.40 -3.52 2.88
C ASP A 47 5.67 -3.21 2.07
N ILE A 48 6.36 -4.25 1.60
CA ILE A 48 7.60 -4.13 0.82
C ILE A 48 7.28 -4.51 -0.62
N ARG A 49 7.54 -3.60 -1.55
CA ARG A 49 7.42 -3.83 -2.99
C ARG A 49 8.81 -3.93 -3.62
N ASN A 50 9.06 -4.99 -4.37
CA ASN A 50 10.30 -5.11 -5.14
C ASN A 50 10.27 -4.11 -6.29
N SER A 51 11.31 -3.28 -6.39
CA SER A 51 11.49 -2.35 -7.50
C SER A 51 12.97 -2.31 -7.91
N PRO A 52 13.29 -2.26 -9.22
CA PRO A 52 14.67 -2.08 -9.68
C PRO A 52 15.20 -0.64 -9.44
N THR A 53 14.43 0.23 -8.78
CA THR A 53 14.82 1.63 -8.52
C THR A 53 16.11 1.74 -7.71
N TYR A 54 16.28 0.90 -6.68
CA TYR A 54 17.38 0.98 -5.71
C TYR A 54 18.27 -0.26 -5.70
N VAL A 55 18.11 -1.14 -6.68
CA VAL A 55 18.88 -2.38 -6.80
C VAL A 55 19.57 -2.37 -8.15
N TYR A 56 20.90 -2.40 -8.15
CA TYR A 56 21.71 -2.69 -9.33
C TYR A 56 22.12 -4.16 -9.30
N GLN A 57 21.99 -4.85 -10.44
CA GLN A 57 22.32 -6.28 -10.56
C GLN A 57 23.72 -6.53 -11.13
N GLY A 58 24.43 -5.48 -11.57
CA GLY A 58 25.78 -5.58 -12.12
C GLY A 58 26.71 -4.46 -11.63
N ASP A 59 28.00 -4.59 -11.95
CA ASP A 59 29.06 -3.69 -11.48
C ASP A 59 29.28 -2.45 -12.37
N SER A 60 28.31 -2.09 -13.24
CA SER A 60 28.51 -0.96 -14.15
C SER A 60 28.51 0.38 -13.37
N PRO A 61 29.52 1.24 -13.56
CA PRO A 61 29.58 2.54 -12.89
C PRO A 61 28.36 3.44 -13.19
N GLU A 62 27.79 3.31 -14.39
CA GLU A 62 26.61 4.08 -14.81
C GLU A 62 25.33 3.67 -14.06
N GLU A 63 25.11 2.36 -13.85
CA GLU A 63 23.96 1.91 -13.05
C GLU A 63 24.11 2.29 -11.57
N GLN A 64 25.31 2.18 -11.01
CA GLN A 64 25.56 2.59 -9.63
C GLN A 64 25.33 4.10 -9.46
N CYS A 65 25.80 4.91 -10.41
CA CYS A 65 25.53 6.34 -10.44
C CYS A 65 24.03 6.62 -10.54
N ARG A 66 23.30 5.93 -11.42
CA ARG A 66 21.84 6.04 -11.54
C ARG A 66 21.13 5.72 -10.21
N VAL A 67 21.53 4.65 -9.52
CA VAL A 67 20.95 4.27 -8.22
C VAL A 67 21.26 5.31 -7.14
N ALA A 68 22.48 5.84 -7.09
CA ALA A 68 22.83 6.92 -6.17
C ALA A 68 22.00 8.19 -6.41
N LEU A 69 21.76 8.53 -7.67
CA LEU A 69 20.89 9.67 -8.01
C LEU A 69 19.45 9.44 -7.58
N ASN A 70 18.93 8.23 -7.73
CA ASN A 70 17.60 7.89 -7.22
C ASN A 70 17.53 8.12 -5.71
N TYR A 71 18.57 7.77 -4.95
CA TYR A 71 18.64 8.04 -3.51
C TYR A 71 18.66 9.54 -3.19
N LEU A 72 19.47 10.34 -3.89
CA LEU A 72 19.48 11.81 -3.68
C LEU A 72 18.12 12.45 -3.99
N ARG A 73 17.50 12.03 -5.09
CA ARG A 73 16.17 12.48 -5.50
C ARG A 73 15.09 12.06 -4.52
N ALA A 74 15.29 10.92 -3.86
CA ALA A 74 14.44 10.39 -2.81
C ALA A 74 14.67 11.00 -1.42
N ASP A 75 15.43 12.10 -1.30
CA ASP A 75 15.72 12.76 -0.02
C ASP A 75 16.53 11.86 0.94
N SER A 76 17.37 10.97 0.37
CA SER A 76 18.24 10.04 1.12
C SER A 76 19.70 10.26 0.71
N ALA A 77 20.35 11.29 1.26
CA ALA A 77 21.70 11.68 0.84
C ALA A 77 22.79 10.67 1.23
N ARG A 78 22.69 10.00 2.39
CA ARG A 78 23.77 9.12 2.91
C ARG A 78 24.00 7.84 2.11
N PRO A 79 22.96 7.08 1.72
CA PRO A 79 23.16 5.93 0.82
C PRO A 79 23.75 6.35 -0.53
N ALA A 80 23.35 7.52 -1.04
CA ALA A 80 23.93 8.05 -2.28
C ALA A 80 25.41 8.41 -2.11
N GLU A 81 25.77 9.04 -0.99
CA GLU A 81 27.15 9.38 -0.63
C GLU A 81 28.04 8.15 -0.64
N GLU A 82 27.62 7.05 -0.02
CA GLU A 82 28.42 5.83 0.04
C GLU A 82 28.70 5.24 -1.35
N ILE A 83 27.69 5.22 -2.22
CA ILE A 83 27.83 4.74 -3.60
C ILE A 83 28.71 5.70 -4.41
N LEU A 84 28.46 7.01 -4.32
CA LEU A 84 29.22 8.02 -5.07
C LEU A 84 30.67 8.12 -4.61
N ARG A 85 30.95 7.94 -3.30
CA ARG A 85 32.30 7.88 -2.77
C ARG A 85 33.09 6.72 -3.37
N LYS A 86 32.47 5.53 -3.43
CA LYS A 86 33.07 4.34 -4.06
C LYS A 86 33.36 4.58 -5.54
N LEU A 87 32.45 5.22 -6.26
CA LEU A 87 32.66 5.56 -7.68
C LEU A 87 33.75 6.61 -7.87
N MET A 88 33.83 7.60 -6.99
CA MET A 88 34.78 8.70 -7.10
C MET A 88 36.21 8.26 -6.80
N TRP A 89 36.42 7.42 -5.78
CA TRP A 89 37.75 7.02 -5.32
C TRP A 89 38.18 5.60 -5.72
N GLY A 90 37.23 4.73 -6.07
CA GLY A 90 37.48 3.35 -6.48
C GLY A 90 37.10 3.03 -7.93
N GLY A 91 36.50 3.98 -8.65
CA GLY A 91 36.00 3.81 -10.02
C GLY A 91 36.63 4.76 -11.04
N GLN A 92 35.92 4.97 -12.16
CA GLN A 92 36.28 6.00 -13.15
C GLN A 92 35.52 7.29 -12.80
N PRO A 93 36.19 8.29 -12.19
CA PRO A 93 35.53 9.53 -11.83
C PRO A 93 35.08 10.29 -13.08
N THR A 94 33.98 11.02 -12.94
CA THR A 94 33.49 11.97 -13.94
C THR A 94 33.12 13.27 -13.23
N THR A 95 33.14 14.39 -13.95
CA THR A 95 32.72 15.71 -13.43
C THR A 95 31.32 15.67 -12.82
N ARG A 96 30.41 14.90 -13.45
CA ARG A 96 29.07 14.60 -12.94
C ARG A 96 29.10 13.88 -11.59
N ILE A 97 29.92 12.84 -11.42
CA ILE A 97 30.03 12.10 -10.15
C ILE A 97 30.61 13.00 -9.06
N ALA A 98 31.63 13.81 -9.36
CA ALA A 98 32.23 14.74 -8.40
C ALA A 98 31.22 15.79 -7.89
N TYR A 99 30.39 16.33 -8.79
CA TYR A 99 29.30 17.26 -8.42
C TYR A 99 28.28 16.60 -7.48
N TYR A 100 27.72 15.45 -7.88
CA TYR A 100 26.73 14.77 -7.06
C TYR A 100 27.30 14.21 -5.76
N TYR A 101 28.58 13.83 -5.75
CA TYR A 101 29.28 13.46 -4.52
C TYR A 101 29.27 14.63 -3.53
N THR A 102 29.67 15.81 -4.00
CA THR A 102 29.64 17.04 -3.18
C THR A 102 28.24 17.31 -2.64
N LEU A 103 27.20 17.23 -3.48
CA LEU A 103 25.82 17.41 -3.04
C LEU A 103 25.35 16.35 -2.03
N SER A 104 25.81 15.11 -2.16
CA SER A 104 25.46 14.02 -1.23
C SER A 104 26.13 14.17 0.14
N VAL A 105 27.35 14.72 0.18
CA VAL A 105 28.06 15.01 1.43
C VAL A 105 27.42 16.20 2.15
N LEU A 106 27.00 17.22 1.41
CA LEU A 106 26.36 18.42 1.97
C LEU A 106 24.90 18.17 2.36
N GLY A 107 24.21 17.29 1.63
CA GLY A 107 22.79 16.95 1.85
C GLY A 107 22.54 16.36 3.24
N ASP A 108 21.50 16.88 3.90
CA ASP A 108 21.06 16.52 5.26
C ASP A 108 22.09 16.68 6.38
N ARG A 109 23.29 17.20 6.09
CA ARG A 109 24.32 17.47 7.09
C ARG A 109 24.22 18.88 7.64
N SER A 110 24.39 19.00 8.94
CA SER A 110 24.75 20.29 9.53
C SER A 110 26.27 20.49 9.47
N VAL A 111 26.74 21.72 9.67
CA VAL A 111 28.18 22.05 9.75
C VAL A 111 28.91 21.21 10.82
N TYR A 112 28.18 20.72 11.83
CA TYR A 112 28.71 19.86 12.90
C TYR A 112 29.10 18.45 12.45
N GLU A 113 28.61 18.02 11.29
CA GLU A 113 28.83 16.67 10.75
C GLU A 113 29.89 16.65 9.65
N LEU A 114 30.43 17.81 9.29
CA LEU A 114 31.50 17.95 8.32
C LEU A 114 32.83 17.99 9.08
N ASP A 115 33.44 16.83 9.24
CA ASP A 115 34.79 16.70 9.80
C ASP A 115 35.86 17.11 8.77
N SER A 116 37.12 17.17 9.21
CA SER A 116 38.24 17.51 8.34
C SER A 116 38.43 16.53 7.19
N GLU A 117 38.12 15.24 7.37
CA GLU A 117 38.28 14.23 6.33
C GLU A 117 37.33 14.49 5.15
N LEU A 118 36.07 14.79 5.45
CA LEU A 118 35.06 15.11 4.44
C LEU A 118 35.35 16.43 3.73
N ILE A 119 35.89 17.41 4.45
CA ILE A 119 36.33 18.68 3.85
C ILE A 119 37.46 18.43 2.84
N GLU A 120 38.45 17.61 3.20
CA GLU A 120 39.51 17.20 2.27
C GLU A 120 38.95 16.46 1.04
N GLU A 121 37.98 15.58 1.24
CA GLU A 121 37.33 14.85 0.14
C GLU A 121 36.55 15.78 -0.80
N ILE A 122 35.82 16.77 -0.26
CA ILE A 122 35.15 17.81 -1.07
C ILE A 122 36.19 18.62 -1.85
N ARG A 123 37.32 18.99 -1.22
CA ARG A 123 38.39 19.74 -1.90
C ARG A 123 38.99 18.94 -3.05
N LYS A 124 39.22 17.64 -2.85
CA LYS A 124 39.69 16.72 -3.90
C LYS A 124 38.67 16.59 -5.05
N ALA A 125 37.38 16.45 -4.73
CA ALA A 125 36.33 16.39 -5.75
C ALA A 125 36.25 17.68 -6.58
N ARG A 126 36.42 18.84 -5.94
CA ARG A 126 36.52 20.13 -6.63
C ARG A 126 37.76 20.23 -7.50
N ALA A 127 38.94 19.86 -6.99
CA ALA A 127 40.19 19.91 -7.75
C ALA A 127 40.09 19.05 -9.02
N TYR A 128 39.43 17.89 -8.93
CA TYR A 128 39.13 17.08 -10.10
C TYR A 128 38.28 17.83 -11.13
N CYS A 129 37.21 18.54 -10.73
CA CYS A 129 36.40 19.34 -11.65
C CYS A 129 37.18 20.49 -12.30
N SER A 130 38.09 21.15 -11.58
CA SER A 130 38.88 22.26 -12.13
C SER A 130 39.94 21.82 -13.14
N ASP A 131 40.39 20.57 -13.06
CA ASP A 131 41.39 20.01 -13.98
C ASP A 131 40.77 19.52 -15.31
N GLN A 132 39.43 19.42 -15.38
CA GLN A 132 38.71 18.96 -16.57
C GLN A 132 38.24 20.14 -17.44
N ALA A 133 37.85 19.85 -18.69
CA ALA A 133 37.21 20.82 -19.56
C ALA A 133 35.92 21.34 -18.93
N GLN A 134 35.70 22.66 -18.98
CA GLN A 134 34.57 23.30 -18.33
C GLN A 134 33.24 22.85 -18.95
N ASP A 135 32.49 22.05 -18.21
CA ASP A 135 31.15 21.59 -18.56
C ASP A 135 30.09 22.19 -17.64
N SER A 136 28.82 21.85 -17.86
CA SER A 136 27.71 22.32 -17.03
C SER A 136 27.82 21.87 -15.55
N TRP A 137 28.52 20.77 -15.27
CA TRP A 137 28.67 20.21 -13.93
C TRP A 137 29.77 20.94 -13.15
N CYS A 138 30.88 21.27 -13.80
CA CYS A 138 31.92 22.13 -13.24
C CYS A 138 31.36 23.52 -12.92
N GLN A 139 30.54 24.10 -13.80
CA GLN A 139 29.87 25.38 -13.52
C GLN A 139 28.95 25.29 -12.29
N ALA A 140 28.14 24.22 -12.18
CA ALA A 140 27.27 24.02 -11.02
C ALA A 140 28.08 23.78 -9.73
N GLN A 141 29.20 23.06 -9.83
CA GLN A 141 30.13 22.83 -8.72
C GLN A 141 30.78 24.15 -8.27
N ASP A 142 31.20 25.01 -9.19
CA ASP A 142 31.76 26.32 -8.87
C ASP A 142 30.75 27.20 -8.14
N VAL A 143 29.47 27.18 -8.56
CA VAL A 143 28.38 27.87 -7.87
C VAL A 143 28.18 27.33 -6.45
N VAL A 144 28.18 26.00 -6.25
CA VAL A 144 28.12 25.41 -4.91
C VAL A 144 29.27 25.94 -4.04
N MET A 145 30.49 25.91 -4.56
CA MET A 145 31.66 26.37 -3.81
C MET A 145 31.62 27.88 -3.53
N GLY A 146 31.14 28.71 -4.46
CA GLY A 146 30.92 30.15 -4.24
C GLY A 146 29.88 30.43 -3.15
N LEU A 147 28.77 29.69 -3.14
CA LEU A 147 27.78 29.74 -2.06
C LEU A 147 28.38 29.33 -0.72
N LEU A 148 29.25 28.31 -0.69
CA LEU A 148 29.91 27.90 0.56
C LEU A 148 30.91 28.96 1.08
N ARG A 149 31.55 29.75 0.20
CA ARG A 149 32.44 30.87 0.58
C ARG A 149 31.70 31.99 1.30
N SER A 150 30.46 32.27 0.89
CA SER A 150 29.65 33.38 1.43
C SER A 150 28.94 33.05 2.76
N LEU A 151 28.95 31.79 3.20
CA LEU A 151 28.28 31.35 4.44
C LEU A 151 28.74 32.05 5.73
N PRO A 152 30.05 32.31 5.97
CA PRO A 152 30.50 32.98 7.19
C PRO A 152 30.01 34.42 7.31
N HIS A 153 29.90 35.12 6.18
CA HIS A 153 29.67 36.57 6.10
C HIS A 153 28.18 36.91 6.17
N GLY A 154 27.29 35.99 5.78
CA GLY A 154 25.84 36.18 5.78
C GLY A 154 25.13 36.32 7.13
N THR A 155 25.85 36.18 8.26
CA THR A 155 25.28 36.28 9.63
C THR A 155 25.68 37.55 10.39
N ALA A 156 26.52 38.41 9.78
CA ALA A 156 26.99 39.65 10.38
C ALA A 156 25.89 40.73 10.29
N ARG A 157 25.53 41.30 11.44
CA ARG A 157 24.65 42.47 11.51
C ARG A 157 25.52 43.70 11.23
N GLU A 158 25.33 44.29 10.06
CA GLU A 158 25.70 45.66 9.67
C GLU A 158 26.97 46.24 10.33
N SER A 159 28.14 45.87 9.81
CA SER A 159 29.28 46.79 9.78
C SER A 159 29.39 47.38 8.37
N THR A 160 29.57 48.69 8.26
CA THR A 160 29.68 49.40 6.97
C THR A 160 30.91 48.98 6.16
N ALA A 161 31.92 48.36 6.79
CA ALA A 161 33.09 47.82 6.12
C ALA A 161 32.80 46.51 5.35
N ASP A 162 31.78 45.74 5.78
CA ASP A 162 31.42 44.47 5.15
C ASP A 162 30.56 44.67 3.88
N ALA A 163 30.01 45.87 3.68
CA ALA A 163 29.12 46.18 2.55
C ALA A 163 29.84 46.32 1.20
N GLU A 164 31.10 46.79 1.18
CA GLU A 164 31.90 46.89 -0.06
C GLU A 164 32.47 45.54 -0.49
N GLN A 165 32.86 44.67 0.46
CA GLN A 165 33.34 43.31 0.19
C GLN A 165 32.20 42.39 -0.30
N TRP A 166 30.97 42.62 0.18
CA TRP A 166 29.77 41.92 -0.27
C TRP A 166 29.39 42.19 -1.74
N ASN A 167 29.84 43.30 -2.36
CA ASN A 167 29.55 43.59 -3.77
C ASN A 167 30.24 42.61 -4.74
N GLY A 168 31.40 42.04 -4.38
CA GLY A 168 32.06 40.99 -5.16
C GLY A 168 31.42 39.61 -4.95
N GLU A 169 30.94 39.34 -3.74
CA GLU A 169 30.24 38.09 -3.38
C GLU A 169 28.80 38.03 -3.95
N TRP A 170 28.22 39.19 -4.27
CA TRP A 170 26.96 39.32 -5.01
C TRP A 170 27.03 38.74 -6.42
N GLU A 171 28.21 38.73 -7.08
CA GLU A 171 28.37 38.13 -8.41
C GLU A 171 28.20 36.60 -8.39
N ASP A 172 28.64 35.94 -7.33
CA ASP A 172 28.47 34.49 -7.12
C ASP A 172 26.99 34.13 -6.85
N LEU A 173 26.26 34.98 -6.12
CA LEU A 173 24.81 34.82 -5.91
C LEU A 173 24.02 35.05 -7.21
N LEU A 174 24.44 35.98 -8.07
CA LEU A 174 23.88 36.16 -9.42
C LEU A 174 24.22 35.00 -10.36
N ALA A 175 25.29 34.26 -10.10
CA ALA A 175 25.62 33.06 -10.87
C ALA A 175 24.63 31.92 -10.60
N PHE A 176 24.07 31.83 -9.39
CA PHE A 176 23.02 30.84 -9.05
C PHE A 176 21.78 30.99 -9.94
N ASP A 177 21.33 32.23 -10.17
CA ASP A 177 20.16 32.51 -11.02
C ASP A 177 20.38 32.12 -12.51
N LYS A 178 21.64 31.99 -12.93
CA LYS A 178 22.01 31.58 -14.30
C LYS A 178 22.10 30.06 -14.48
N VAL A 179 22.13 29.29 -13.38
CA VAL A 179 22.15 27.82 -13.40
C VAL A 179 20.76 27.29 -13.84
N PRO A 180 20.67 26.18 -14.59
CA PRO A 180 19.37 25.58 -14.92
C PRO A 180 18.51 25.28 -13.67
N SER A 181 17.20 25.47 -13.78
CA SER A 181 16.26 25.35 -12.64
C SER A 181 16.31 24.00 -11.92
N GLU A 182 16.58 22.91 -12.64
CA GLU A 182 16.76 21.57 -12.04
C GLU A 182 17.95 21.52 -11.08
N ARG A 183 19.08 22.13 -11.46
CA ARG A 183 20.30 22.19 -10.66
C ARG A 183 20.17 23.18 -9.51
N GLN A 184 19.47 24.29 -9.72
CA GLN A 184 19.15 25.23 -8.65
C GLN A 184 18.41 24.51 -7.50
N GLU A 185 17.44 23.66 -7.82
CA GLU A 185 16.69 22.90 -6.83
C GLU A 185 17.54 21.86 -6.10
N GLU A 186 18.42 21.14 -6.82
CA GLU A 186 19.36 20.20 -6.22
C GLU A 186 20.31 20.90 -5.23
N ILE A 187 20.91 22.02 -5.64
CA ILE A 187 21.81 22.83 -4.80
C ILE A 187 21.07 23.37 -3.57
N ARG A 188 19.88 23.94 -3.77
CA ARG A 188 19.05 24.51 -2.70
C ARG A 188 18.73 23.44 -1.65
N ARG A 189 18.31 22.25 -2.09
CA ARG A 189 17.97 21.13 -1.19
C ARG A 189 19.20 20.66 -0.40
N SER A 190 20.31 20.41 -1.09
CA SER A 190 21.54 19.94 -0.44
C SER A 190 22.14 20.96 0.53
N LEU A 191 21.96 22.27 0.27
CA LEU A 191 22.48 23.32 1.15
C LEU A 191 21.49 23.76 2.24
N ALA A 192 20.27 23.23 2.28
CA ALA A 192 19.20 23.73 3.16
C ALA A 192 19.61 23.79 4.65
N MET A 193 20.35 22.78 5.14
CA MET A 193 20.80 22.70 6.55
C MET A 193 22.05 23.53 6.85
N ILE A 194 22.84 23.84 5.83
CA ILE A 194 24.13 24.54 5.95
C ILE A 194 23.94 26.04 5.69
N ALA A 195 23.05 26.43 4.78
CA ALA A 195 22.76 27.81 4.44
C ALA A 195 22.15 28.57 5.63
N SER A 196 22.61 29.81 5.86
CA SER A 196 22.13 30.68 6.93
C SER A 196 22.12 32.14 6.50
N GLY A 197 21.32 32.96 7.20
CA GLY A 197 21.30 34.42 6.99
C GLY A 197 20.93 34.81 5.55
N ARG A 198 21.66 35.76 4.97
CA ARG A 198 21.40 36.29 3.61
C ARG A 198 21.53 35.26 2.49
N VAL A 199 22.48 34.32 2.59
CA VAL A 199 22.65 33.25 1.59
C VAL A 199 21.39 32.39 1.52
N ARG A 200 20.81 32.06 2.68
CA ARG A 200 19.53 31.34 2.70
C ARG A 200 18.38 32.21 2.21
N GLU A 201 18.30 33.47 2.62
CA GLU A 201 17.26 34.39 2.12
C GLU A 201 17.23 34.44 0.58
N GLN A 202 18.41 34.47 -0.06
CA GLN A 202 18.50 34.40 -1.52
C GLN A 202 18.08 33.03 -2.07
N LEU A 203 18.59 31.92 -1.50
CA LEU A 203 18.23 30.56 -1.94
C LEU A 203 16.74 30.25 -1.79
N GLU A 204 16.08 30.89 -0.82
CA GLU A 204 14.66 30.70 -0.50
C GLU A 204 13.75 31.75 -1.17
N SER A 205 14.33 32.76 -1.84
CA SER A 205 13.61 33.81 -2.54
C SER A 205 12.71 33.23 -3.63
N GLY A 206 11.42 33.59 -3.62
CA GLY A 206 10.41 33.08 -4.56
C GLY A 206 10.15 31.56 -4.47
N VAL A 207 10.73 30.84 -3.52
CA VAL A 207 10.51 29.39 -3.34
C VAL A 207 9.18 29.13 -2.63
N ARG A 208 8.81 29.97 -1.67
CA ARG A 208 7.53 29.85 -0.94
C ARG A 208 6.33 29.79 -1.90
N GLU A 209 6.28 30.70 -2.88
CA GLU A 209 5.21 30.74 -3.88
C GLU A 209 5.19 29.50 -4.76
N ARG A 210 6.38 29.02 -5.19
CA ARG A 210 6.53 27.78 -5.96
C ARG A 210 6.08 26.54 -5.18
N VAL A 211 6.47 26.45 -3.90
CA VAL A 211 6.08 25.34 -3.01
C VAL A 211 4.56 25.30 -2.84
N VAL A 212 3.92 26.45 -2.63
CA VAL A 212 2.45 26.52 -2.52
C VAL A 212 1.78 26.14 -3.85
N ALA A 213 2.30 26.63 -4.99
CA ALA A 213 1.75 26.31 -6.30
C ALA A 213 1.88 24.82 -6.67
N GLU A 214 3.04 24.21 -6.42
CA GLU A 214 3.28 22.79 -6.70
C GLU A 214 2.58 21.86 -5.69
N LYS A 215 2.38 22.29 -4.44
CA LYS A 215 1.60 21.55 -3.42
C LYS A 215 0.15 21.31 -3.86
N VAL A 216 -0.46 22.32 -4.49
CA VAL A 216 -1.88 22.31 -4.93
C VAL A 216 -2.05 21.69 -6.33
N ARG A 217 -0.97 21.22 -6.96
CA ARG A 217 -1.04 20.65 -8.31
C ARG A 217 -2.04 19.49 -8.35
N ALA A 218 -3.04 19.61 -9.22
CA ALA A 218 -4.32 18.88 -9.16
C ALA A 218 -4.24 17.34 -9.22
N ASP A 219 -3.11 16.77 -9.63
CA ASP A 219 -2.95 15.33 -9.81
C ASP A 219 -2.49 14.58 -8.55
N ARG A 220 -2.01 15.29 -7.51
CA ARG A 220 -1.48 14.65 -6.29
C ARG A 220 -2.53 13.80 -5.59
N VAL A 221 -3.68 14.38 -5.25
CA VAL A 221 -4.77 13.69 -4.52
C VAL A 221 -5.23 12.44 -5.30
N ARG A 222 -5.24 12.52 -6.64
CA ARG A 222 -5.66 11.43 -7.53
C ARG A 222 -4.62 10.32 -7.64
N ARG A 223 -3.33 10.59 -7.45
CA ARG A 223 -2.22 9.64 -7.72
C ARG A 223 -1.57 9.08 -6.46
N VAL A 224 -1.47 9.85 -5.37
CA VAL A 224 -0.76 9.44 -4.14
C VAL A 224 -1.32 8.14 -3.54
N TRP A 225 -2.65 7.97 -3.50
CA TRP A 225 -3.24 6.74 -2.95
C TRP A 225 -2.87 5.49 -3.75
N MET A 226 -2.61 5.63 -5.06
CA MET A 226 -2.19 4.53 -5.93
C MET A 226 -0.80 4.01 -5.55
N PHE A 227 0.06 4.86 -4.99
CA PHE A 227 1.39 4.45 -4.51
C PHE A 227 1.26 3.36 -3.46
N PHE A 228 0.43 3.60 -2.44
CA PHE A 228 0.19 2.72 -1.29
C PHE A 228 -0.69 1.51 -1.61
N HIS A 229 -1.31 1.47 -2.79
CA HIS A 229 -2.09 0.32 -3.19
C HIS A 229 -1.15 -0.85 -3.51
N PRO A 230 -1.30 -2.03 -2.89
CA PRO A 230 -0.47 -3.18 -3.22
C PRO A 230 -0.75 -3.66 -4.64
N ASP A 231 0.19 -4.44 -5.20
CA ASP A 231 0.02 -5.00 -6.53
C ASP A 231 -1.13 -6.03 -6.53
N PRO A 232 -2.14 -5.85 -7.41
CA PRO A 232 -3.36 -6.64 -7.37
C PRO A 232 -3.06 -8.11 -7.69
N LEU A 233 -3.63 -9.01 -6.89
CA LEU A 233 -3.57 -10.45 -7.16
C LEU A 233 -4.50 -10.83 -8.30
N GLU A 234 -4.06 -11.78 -9.14
CA GLU A 234 -4.86 -12.29 -10.24
C GLU A 234 -6.09 -13.06 -9.73
N PRO A 235 -7.26 -12.93 -10.39
CA PRO A 235 -8.44 -13.68 -10.05
C PRO A 235 -8.16 -15.18 -10.26
N LYS A 236 -8.55 -16.00 -9.28
CA LYS A 236 -8.42 -17.46 -9.36
C LYS A 236 -9.77 -18.11 -9.58
N LEU A 237 -9.78 -19.28 -10.19
CA LEU A 237 -11.00 -20.06 -10.28
C LEU A 237 -11.47 -20.45 -8.87
N TYR A 238 -12.74 -20.20 -8.56
CA TYR A 238 -13.33 -20.63 -7.29
C TYR A 238 -13.63 -22.13 -7.33
N PRO A 239 -13.09 -22.94 -6.39
CA PRO A 239 -13.48 -24.33 -6.29
C PRO A 239 -14.93 -24.40 -5.82
N LEU A 240 -15.84 -24.76 -6.74
CA LEU A 240 -17.26 -24.88 -6.42
C LEU A 240 -17.48 -25.99 -5.39
N PRO A 241 -18.30 -25.75 -4.35
CA PRO A 241 -18.74 -26.81 -3.46
C PRO A 241 -19.42 -27.92 -4.26
N PRO A 242 -19.15 -29.20 -3.93
CA PRO A 242 -19.74 -30.32 -4.63
C PRO A 242 -21.27 -30.21 -4.58
N LEU A 243 -21.92 -30.49 -5.70
CA LEU A 243 -23.36 -30.52 -5.74
C LEU A 243 -23.82 -31.70 -4.86
N GLU A 244 -24.56 -31.43 -3.77
CA GLU A 244 -25.19 -32.44 -2.93
C GLU A 244 -26.36 -33.13 -3.66
N ALA A 245 -26.18 -33.49 -4.92
CA ALA A 245 -27.06 -34.41 -5.61
C ALA A 245 -26.56 -35.81 -5.25
N PRO A 246 -27.23 -36.56 -4.35
CA PRO A 246 -26.84 -37.93 -4.10
C PRO A 246 -26.91 -38.67 -5.42
N LEU A 247 -25.75 -39.10 -5.90
CA LEU A 247 -25.67 -40.04 -6.99
C LEU A 247 -26.47 -41.26 -6.55
N PRO A 248 -27.35 -41.80 -7.39
CA PRO A 248 -28.05 -43.03 -7.06
C PRO A 248 -27.01 -44.07 -6.65
N SER A 249 -27.22 -44.75 -5.51
CA SER A 249 -26.33 -45.81 -5.07
C SER A 249 -26.10 -46.79 -6.22
N TRP A 250 -24.91 -47.40 -6.30
CA TRP A 250 -24.58 -48.31 -7.40
C TRP A 250 -25.64 -49.42 -7.61
N GLN A 251 -26.34 -49.80 -6.54
CA GLN A 251 -27.49 -50.72 -6.54
C GLN A 251 -28.67 -50.19 -7.37
N LEU A 252 -28.99 -48.89 -7.25
CA LEU A 252 -30.03 -48.23 -8.05
C LEU A 252 -29.59 -48.09 -9.52
N ILE A 253 -28.29 -48.00 -9.81
CA ILE A 253 -27.78 -47.97 -11.19
C ILE A 253 -27.84 -49.37 -11.83
N ALA A 254 -27.55 -50.44 -11.06
CA ALA A 254 -27.53 -51.81 -11.55
C ALA A 254 -28.92 -52.44 -11.71
N GLY A 255 -29.93 -52.00 -10.95
CA GLY A 255 -31.27 -52.60 -10.94
C GLY A 255 -32.00 -52.54 -12.29
N GLY A 256 -31.96 -51.41 -12.99
CA GLY A 256 -32.62 -51.25 -14.30
C GLY A 256 -32.07 -52.18 -15.38
N PRO A 257 -30.75 -52.19 -15.63
CA PRO A 257 -30.12 -53.13 -16.55
C PRO A 257 -30.36 -54.59 -16.17
N LEU A 258 -30.35 -54.92 -14.88
CA LEU A 258 -30.61 -56.29 -14.41
C LEU A 258 -32.04 -56.74 -14.70
N LEU A 259 -33.05 -55.87 -14.51
CA LEU A 259 -34.44 -56.14 -14.88
C LEU A 259 -34.62 -56.27 -16.40
N LEU A 260 -33.94 -55.43 -17.19
CA LEU A 260 -33.92 -55.54 -18.65
C LEU A 260 -33.31 -56.88 -19.09
N CYS A 261 -32.18 -57.28 -18.52
CA CYS A 261 -31.52 -58.56 -18.80
C CYS A 261 -32.39 -59.76 -18.38
N ALA A 262 -33.02 -59.70 -17.20
CA ALA A 262 -33.91 -60.77 -16.76
C ALA A 262 -35.13 -60.91 -17.68
N GLY A 263 -35.73 -59.79 -18.08
CA GLY A 263 -36.85 -59.77 -19.03
C GLY A 263 -36.47 -60.28 -20.42
N THR A 264 -35.29 -59.93 -20.94
CA THR A 264 -34.84 -60.43 -22.26
C THR A 264 -34.49 -61.90 -22.24
N VAL A 265 -33.87 -62.41 -21.15
CA VAL A 265 -33.58 -63.85 -21.01
C VAL A 265 -34.87 -64.67 -21.02
N LEU A 266 -35.91 -64.23 -20.29
CA LEU A 266 -37.21 -64.92 -20.27
C LEU A 266 -37.89 -64.94 -21.65
N VAL A 267 -37.79 -63.87 -22.44
CA VAL A 267 -38.26 -63.88 -23.84
C VAL A 267 -37.40 -64.80 -24.70
N GLY A 268 -36.08 -64.78 -24.50
CA GLY A 268 -35.11 -65.54 -25.29
C GLY A 268 -35.21 -67.06 -25.11
N MET A 269 -35.65 -67.53 -23.93
CA MET A 269 -35.89 -68.95 -23.65
C MET A 269 -36.97 -69.56 -24.56
N ASN A 270 -37.95 -68.76 -24.96
CA ASN A 270 -39.02 -69.18 -25.87
C ASN A 270 -38.72 -68.79 -27.32
N HIS A 271 -38.22 -67.57 -27.55
CA HIS A 271 -38.01 -66.99 -28.88
C HIS A 271 -36.81 -66.04 -28.91
N TRP A 272 -35.61 -66.59 -29.14
CA TRP A 272 -34.34 -65.82 -29.12
C TRP A 272 -34.30 -64.63 -30.09
N TRP A 273 -34.90 -64.74 -31.28
CA TRP A 273 -34.92 -63.67 -32.28
C TRP A 273 -35.84 -62.49 -31.88
N VAL A 274 -36.95 -62.76 -31.18
CA VAL A 274 -37.85 -61.74 -30.64
C VAL A 274 -37.14 -60.94 -29.55
N ALA A 275 -36.34 -61.61 -28.71
CA ALA A 275 -35.59 -60.96 -27.63
C ALA A 275 -34.60 -59.90 -28.15
N ILE A 276 -33.93 -60.16 -29.28
CA ILE A 276 -32.99 -59.21 -29.91
C ILE A 276 -33.74 -57.95 -30.41
N MET A 277 -34.87 -58.14 -31.09
CA MET A 277 -35.69 -57.04 -31.62
C MET A 277 -36.26 -56.17 -30.49
N VAL A 278 -36.81 -56.81 -29.45
CA VAL A 278 -37.34 -56.12 -28.27
C VAL A 278 -36.25 -55.34 -27.55
N LEU A 279 -35.07 -55.93 -27.33
CA LEU A 279 -33.95 -55.23 -26.71
C LEU A 279 -33.50 -54.03 -27.56
N GLY A 280 -33.40 -54.18 -28.88
CA GLY A 280 -33.04 -53.09 -29.79
C GLY A 280 -34.03 -51.92 -29.74
N ILE A 281 -35.33 -52.20 -29.71
CA ILE A 281 -36.38 -51.18 -29.60
C ILE A 281 -36.32 -50.49 -28.23
N GLN A 282 -36.14 -51.24 -27.14
CA GLN A 282 -36.04 -50.67 -25.80
C GLN A 282 -34.78 -49.80 -25.64
N LEU A 283 -33.62 -50.25 -26.12
CA LEU A 283 -32.39 -49.45 -26.12
C LEU A 283 -32.51 -48.20 -26.98
N GLY A 284 -33.16 -48.30 -28.15
CA GLY A 284 -33.47 -47.15 -29.01
C GLY A 284 -34.39 -46.15 -28.31
N GLY A 285 -35.44 -46.63 -27.64
CA GLY A 285 -36.37 -45.81 -26.85
C GLY A 285 -35.67 -45.09 -25.70
N VAL A 286 -34.84 -45.80 -24.93
CA VAL A 286 -34.03 -45.21 -23.84
C VAL A 286 -33.12 -44.10 -24.37
N ARG A 287 -32.43 -44.33 -25.51
CA ARG A 287 -31.51 -43.34 -26.08
C ARG A 287 -32.22 -42.08 -26.61
N LEU A 288 -33.43 -42.22 -27.14
CA LEU A 288 -34.22 -41.08 -27.65
C LEU A 288 -34.88 -40.28 -26.51
N LEU A 289 -35.32 -40.94 -25.44
CA LEU A 289 -36.00 -40.29 -24.31
C LEU A 289 -35.04 -39.72 -23.27
N GLY A 290 -33.83 -40.27 -23.16
CA GLY A 290 -32.81 -39.86 -22.18
C GLY A 290 -32.46 -38.36 -22.15
N PRO A 291 -32.23 -37.67 -23.29
CA PRO A 291 -31.84 -36.25 -23.29
C PRO A 291 -33.01 -35.29 -23.03
N LEU A 292 -34.27 -35.74 -23.14
CA LEU A 292 -35.43 -34.86 -23.00
C LEU A 292 -35.57 -34.32 -21.57
N GLY A 293 -35.56 -33.00 -21.45
CA GLY A 293 -35.71 -32.32 -20.17
C GLY A 293 -34.53 -32.52 -19.22
N VAL A 294 -33.35 -32.92 -19.73
CA VAL A 294 -32.08 -32.90 -18.99
C VAL A 294 -31.70 -31.46 -18.67
N GLU A 295 -31.76 -30.56 -19.65
CA GLU A 295 -31.40 -29.15 -19.50
C GLU A 295 -32.29 -28.43 -18.47
N SER A 296 -33.62 -28.56 -18.58
CA SER A 296 -34.55 -27.96 -17.61
C SER A 296 -34.37 -28.53 -16.20
N ARG A 297 -34.07 -29.83 -16.08
CA ARG A 297 -33.79 -30.46 -14.78
C ARG A 297 -32.45 -29.96 -14.22
N ALA A 298 -31.43 -29.82 -15.07
CA ALA A 298 -30.13 -29.30 -14.68
C ALA A 298 -30.23 -27.87 -14.16
N ARG A 299 -30.94 -26.98 -14.86
CA ARG A 299 -31.18 -25.60 -14.41
C ARG A 299 -31.93 -25.54 -13.08
N ARG A 300 -32.96 -26.36 -12.89
CA ARG A 300 -33.65 -26.49 -11.60
C ARG A 300 -32.71 -26.95 -10.48
N LEU A 301 -31.84 -27.93 -10.75
CA LEU A 301 -30.86 -28.40 -9.76
C LEU A 301 -29.84 -27.31 -9.40
N VAL A 302 -29.42 -26.48 -10.36
CA VAL A 302 -28.56 -25.32 -10.10
C VAL A 302 -29.30 -24.29 -9.25
N ALA A 303 -30.52 -23.90 -9.63
CA ALA A 303 -31.32 -22.94 -8.89
C ALA A 303 -31.63 -23.40 -7.45
N GLU A 304 -32.01 -24.68 -7.27
CA GLU A 304 -32.22 -25.27 -5.95
C GLU A 304 -30.94 -25.25 -5.10
N ALA A 305 -29.78 -25.52 -5.70
CA ALA A 305 -28.51 -25.49 -5.00
C ALA A 305 -28.09 -24.07 -4.62
N GLU A 306 -28.35 -23.09 -5.49
CA GLU A 306 -28.10 -21.67 -5.23
C GLU A 306 -29.02 -21.13 -4.13
N GLU A 307 -30.31 -21.47 -4.16
CA GLU A 307 -31.26 -21.06 -3.12
C GLU A 307 -30.88 -21.63 -1.74
N ARG A 308 -30.52 -22.93 -1.68
CA ARG A 308 -30.00 -23.54 -0.44
C ARG A 308 -28.72 -22.85 0.04
N ASN A 309 -27.83 -22.51 -0.88
CA ASN A 309 -26.59 -21.82 -0.53
C ASN A 309 -26.88 -20.39 -0.03
N ALA A 310 -27.79 -19.65 -0.67
CA ALA A 310 -28.22 -18.32 -0.23
C ALA A 310 -28.81 -18.37 1.19
N GLN A 311 -29.70 -19.33 1.46
CA GLN A 311 -30.25 -19.55 2.80
C GLN A 311 -29.16 -19.86 3.82
N ARG A 312 -28.21 -20.74 3.48
CA ARG A 312 -27.04 -21.05 4.33
C ARG A 312 -26.25 -19.78 4.66
N LEU A 313 -25.92 -18.98 3.64
CA LEU A 313 -25.11 -17.77 3.76
C LEU A 313 -25.76 -16.67 4.60
N ARG A 314 -27.10 -16.54 4.59
CA ARG A 314 -27.82 -15.61 5.48
C ARG A 314 -27.66 -15.94 6.96
N THR A 315 -27.46 -17.22 7.28
CA THR A 315 -27.38 -17.72 8.67
C THR A 315 -25.95 -17.98 9.13
N LEU A 316 -24.97 -17.91 8.23
CA LEU A 316 -23.60 -18.28 8.52
C LEU A 316 -22.91 -17.17 9.35
N PRO A 317 -22.31 -17.48 10.51
CA PRO A 317 -21.38 -16.56 11.15
C PRO A 317 -20.15 -16.34 10.25
N ASP A 318 -19.44 -15.23 10.46
CA ASP A 318 -18.24 -14.90 9.69
C ASP A 318 -17.29 -16.10 9.57
N PRO A 319 -16.71 -16.34 8.37
CA PRO A 319 -15.90 -17.52 8.13
C PRO A 319 -14.74 -17.56 9.11
N ARG A 320 -14.58 -18.72 9.77
CA ARG A 320 -13.46 -18.98 10.67
C ARG A 320 -12.30 -19.58 9.88
N SER A 321 -11.08 -19.47 10.42
CA SER A 321 -9.92 -20.10 9.80
C SER A 321 -10.17 -21.60 9.58
N PRO A 322 -10.03 -22.12 8.34
CA PRO A 322 -10.23 -23.53 8.03
C PRO A 322 -9.22 -24.49 8.68
N GLY A 323 -8.15 -23.97 9.30
CA GLY A 323 -7.11 -24.80 9.92
C GLY A 323 -5.80 -24.06 10.16
N HIS A 324 -4.78 -24.79 10.63
CA HIS A 324 -3.46 -24.23 10.96
C HIS A 324 -2.69 -23.64 9.76
N TRP A 325 -3.10 -23.98 8.53
CA TRP A 325 -2.49 -23.47 7.28
C TRP A 325 -3.04 -22.11 6.83
N VAL A 326 -4.08 -21.57 7.48
CA VAL A 326 -4.57 -20.21 7.24
C VAL A 326 -4.55 -19.43 8.56
N SER A 327 -3.89 -18.28 8.58
CA SER A 327 -3.87 -17.47 9.81
C SER A 327 -5.25 -16.84 10.07
N SER A 328 -5.74 -16.91 11.31
CA SER A 328 -7.00 -16.26 11.70
C SER A 328 -6.97 -14.73 11.53
N GLY A 329 -5.77 -14.13 11.54
CA GLY A 329 -5.56 -12.71 11.23
C GLY A 329 -5.90 -12.39 9.78
N LEU A 330 -5.35 -13.16 8.83
CA LEU A 330 -5.62 -12.97 7.41
C LEU A 330 -7.10 -13.14 7.06
N VAL A 331 -7.78 -14.12 7.66
CA VAL A 331 -9.22 -14.32 7.44
C VAL A 331 -10.02 -13.11 7.92
N ARG A 332 -9.70 -12.58 9.11
CA ARG A 332 -10.33 -11.37 9.62
C ARG A 332 -10.08 -10.17 8.72
N ASP A 333 -8.84 -10.02 8.23
CA ASP A 333 -8.47 -8.93 7.32
C ASP A 333 -9.22 -9.04 5.98
N LEU A 334 -9.34 -10.24 5.40
CA LEU A 334 -10.12 -10.49 4.18
C LEU A 334 -11.61 -10.17 4.38
N CYS A 335 -12.19 -10.60 5.49
CA CYS A 335 -13.58 -10.28 5.82
C CYS A 335 -13.79 -8.77 5.98
N ARG A 336 -12.85 -8.09 6.64
CA ARG A 336 -12.89 -6.63 6.81
C ARG A 336 -12.79 -5.91 5.46
N VAL A 337 -11.90 -6.35 4.57
CA VAL A 337 -11.77 -5.77 3.22
C VAL A 337 -13.09 -5.86 2.45
N VAL A 338 -13.81 -6.98 2.52
CA VAL A 338 -15.14 -7.10 1.88
C VAL A 338 -16.13 -6.11 2.50
N GLU A 339 -16.19 -6.02 3.82
CA GLU A 339 -17.11 -5.11 4.50
C GLU A 339 -16.82 -3.64 4.20
N ASP A 340 -15.55 -3.24 4.25
CA ASP A 340 -15.13 -1.87 3.97
C ASP A 340 -15.51 -1.47 2.53
N GLN A 341 -15.26 -2.35 1.54
CA GLN A 341 -15.56 -2.05 0.13
C GLN A 341 -17.07 -2.03 -0.18
N PHE A 342 -17.88 -2.87 0.47
CA PHE A 342 -19.34 -2.81 0.33
C PHE A 342 -19.95 -1.60 1.07
N THR A 343 -19.32 -1.16 2.16
CA THR A 343 -19.72 0.07 2.85
C THR A 343 -19.40 1.29 2.00
N GLU A 344 -18.23 1.32 1.36
CA GLU A 344 -17.80 2.40 0.46
C GLU A 344 -18.65 2.47 -0.82
N ALA A 345 -19.04 1.32 -1.38
CA ALA A 345 -19.87 1.26 -2.59
C ALA A 345 -21.36 1.53 -2.35
N ARG A 346 -21.77 1.85 -1.11
CA ARG A 346 -23.18 2.05 -0.74
C ARG A 346 -23.81 3.21 -1.53
N PRO A 347 -24.89 2.98 -2.31
CA PRO A 347 -25.49 4.05 -3.13
C PRO A 347 -26.19 5.17 -2.31
N HIS A 348 -26.82 4.82 -1.18
CA HIS A 348 -27.61 5.76 -0.37
C HIS A 348 -27.29 5.60 1.13
N ARG A 349 -27.11 6.71 1.87
CA ARG A 349 -26.75 6.70 3.31
C ARG A 349 -27.84 6.13 4.24
N ASN A 350 -29.10 6.22 3.85
CA ASN A 350 -30.24 5.63 4.55
C ASN A 350 -30.87 4.58 3.64
N GLY A 351 -30.99 3.33 4.09
CA GLY A 351 -31.60 2.26 3.30
C GLY A 351 -31.14 0.85 3.66
N THR A 352 -31.82 -0.14 3.09
CA THR A 352 -31.67 -1.60 3.29
C THR A 352 -30.45 -2.20 2.59
N TRP A 353 -29.45 -1.39 2.21
CA TRP A 353 -28.26 -1.85 1.48
C TRP A 353 -27.53 -2.99 2.20
N ALA A 354 -27.36 -2.86 3.51
CA ALA A 354 -26.73 -3.89 4.32
C ALA A 354 -27.50 -5.22 4.24
N GLU A 355 -28.84 -5.17 4.33
CA GLU A 355 -29.73 -6.34 4.26
C GLU A 355 -29.74 -6.97 2.87
N GLN A 356 -29.80 -6.15 1.81
CA GLN A 356 -29.81 -6.61 0.42
C GLN A 356 -28.49 -7.27 -0.01
N THR A 357 -27.37 -6.89 0.61
CA THR A 357 -26.04 -7.39 0.25
C THR A 357 -25.51 -8.47 1.20
N VAL A 358 -26.28 -8.91 2.21
CA VAL A 358 -25.82 -9.93 3.19
C VAL A 358 -25.32 -11.18 2.49
N GLU A 359 -26.11 -11.72 1.54
CA GLU A 359 -25.76 -12.93 0.81
C GLU A 359 -24.50 -12.78 -0.01
N VAL A 360 -24.36 -11.65 -0.71
CA VAL A 360 -23.23 -11.37 -1.59
C VAL A 360 -21.96 -11.20 -0.77
N ARG A 361 -22.04 -10.46 0.34
CA ARG A 361 -20.91 -10.27 1.27
C ARG A 361 -20.49 -11.61 1.87
N ALA A 362 -21.43 -12.41 2.37
CA ALA A 362 -21.15 -13.71 2.95
C ALA A 362 -20.50 -14.67 1.93
N TYR A 363 -21.06 -14.73 0.71
CA TYR A 363 -20.50 -15.52 -0.40
C TYR A 363 -19.07 -15.07 -0.72
N LEU A 364 -18.84 -13.77 -0.85
CA LEU A 364 -17.54 -13.23 -1.24
C LEU A 364 -16.48 -13.45 -0.14
N LYS A 365 -16.85 -13.33 1.14
CA LYS A 365 -15.97 -13.68 2.26
C LYS A 365 -15.53 -15.13 2.19
N GLU A 366 -16.46 -16.07 2.03
CA GLU A 366 -16.14 -17.50 1.91
C GLU A 366 -15.27 -17.79 0.69
N ARG A 367 -15.62 -17.18 -0.45
CA ARG A 367 -14.88 -17.31 -1.71
C ARG A 367 -13.45 -16.81 -1.61
N LEU A 368 -13.22 -15.61 -1.09
CA LEU A 368 -11.89 -15.03 -0.96
C LEU A 368 -11.03 -15.82 0.04
N VAL A 369 -11.62 -16.31 1.14
CA VAL A 369 -10.92 -17.19 2.08
C VAL A 369 -10.53 -18.51 1.40
N ALA A 370 -11.40 -19.11 0.60
CA ALA A 370 -11.10 -20.34 -0.13
C ALA A 370 -10.02 -20.16 -1.21
N GLN A 371 -10.04 -19.04 -1.95
CA GLN A 371 -9.11 -18.78 -3.05
C GLN A 371 -7.73 -18.26 -2.59
N TYR A 372 -7.72 -17.40 -1.57
CA TYR A 372 -6.54 -16.61 -1.17
C TYR A 372 -6.07 -16.84 0.26
N GLY A 373 -6.78 -17.65 1.06
CA GLY A 373 -6.38 -17.96 2.44
C GLY A 373 -4.96 -18.55 2.56
N ASN A 374 -4.46 -19.22 1.52
CA ASN A 374 -3.11 -19.78 1.46
C ASN A 374 -2.12 -18.95 0.61
N SER A 375 -2.47 -17.73 0.21
CA SER A 375 -1.64 -16.93 -0.71
C SER A 375 -0.38 -16.33 -0.08
N GLN A 376 -0.26 -16.36 1.26
CA GLN A 376 0.78 -15.69 2.06
C GLN A 376 0.90 -14.16 1.79
N ARG A 377 -0.02 -13.55 1.04
CA ARG A 377 -0.06 -12.10 0.75
C ARG A 377 -1.06 -11.38 1.65
N SER A 378 -0.97 -10.05 1.72
CA SER A 378 -1.90 -9.22 2.50
C SER A 378 -3.31 -9.23 1.88
N ALA A 379 -4.35 -9.11 2.72
CA ALA A 379 -5.73 -9.05 2.26
C ALA A 379 -6.00 -7.86 1.31
N ASP A 380 -5.24 -6.78 1.45
CA ASP A 380 -5.35 -5.58 0.62
C ASP A 380 -5.04 -5.87 -0.87
N THR A 381 -4.26 -6.92 -1.18
CA THR A 381 -3.98 -7.35 -2.57
C THR A 381 -5.22 -7.85 -3.32
N VAL A 382 -6.28 -8.24 -2.61
CA VAL A 382 -7.57 -8.65 -3.19
C VAL A 382 -8.69 -7.63 -2.97
N ALA A 383 -8.37 -6.47 -2.38
CA ALA A 383 -9.34 -5.39 -2.17
C ALA A 383 -9.94 -4.88 -3.48
N TRP A 384 -9.18 -4.88 -4.57
CA TRP A 384 -9.67 -4.52 -5.90
C TRP A 384 -10.82 -5.44 -6.36
N LEU A 385 -10.73 -6.74 -6.07
CA LEU A 385 -11.74 -7.73 -6.45
C LEU A 385 -13.00 -7.53 -5.61
N ALA A 386 -12.85 -7.31 -4.30
CA ALA A 386 -13.96 -6.94 -3.44
C ALA A 386 -14.66 -5.66 -3.90
N ARG A 387 -13.88 -4.63 -4.28
CA ARG A 387 -14.38 -3.37 -4.84
C ARG A 387 -15.14 -3.56 -6.15
N TRP A 388 -14.64 -4.42 -7.03
CA TRP A 388 -15.28 -4.72 -8.32
C TRP A 388 -16.66 -5.36 -8.10
N HIS A 389 -16.74 -6.36 -7.22
CA HIS A 389 -18.00 -6.99 -6.84
C HIS A 389 -18.97 -6.02 -6.14
N ALA A 390 -18.45 -5.18 -5.24
CA ALA A 390 -19.24 -4.17 -4.54
C ALA A 390 -19.84 -3.13 -5.50
N ARG A 391 -19.05 -2.62 -6.46
CA ARG A 391 -19.54 -1.69 -7.50
C ARG A 391 -20.61 -2.33 -8.38
N ARG A 392 -20.43 -3.60 -8.78
CA ARG A 392 -21.43 -4.32 -9.57
C ARG A 392 -22.75 -4.50 -8.82
N ALA A 393 -22.69 -4.76 -7.50
CA ALA A 393 -23.88 -4.85 -6.65
C ALA A 393 -24.59 -3.49 -6.46
N ALA A 394 -23.85 -2.38 -6.56
CA ALA A 394 -24.35 -1.03 -6.35
C ALA A 394 -25.07 -0.43 -7.57
N THR A 395 -24.81 -0.93 -8.78
CA THR A 395 -25.43 -0.43 -10.02
C THR A 395 -26.95 -0.66 -10.03
N PRO A 396 -27.80 0.33 -10.40
CA PRO A 396 -29.24 0.15 -10.52
C PRO A 396 -29.59 -0.92 -11.57
N GLY A 397 -30.34 -1.95 -11.18
CA GLY A 397 -30.58 -3.13 -12.03
C GLY A 397 -29.38 -4.08 -12.15
N GLY A 398 -28.29 -3.77 -11.43
CA GLY A 398 -27.18 -4.68 -11.18
C GLY A 398 -27.73 -5.92 -10.49
N PRO A 399 -27.30 -7.13 -10.90
CA PRO A 399 -27.83 -8.34 -10.34
C PRO A 399 -27.47 -8.37 -8.85
N ALA A 400 -28.48 -8.27 -7.98
CA ALA A 400 -28.39 -8.74 -6.61
C ALA A 400 -28.16 -10.25 -6.68
N TRP A 401 -26.92 -10.66 -6.99
CA TRP A 401 -26.46 -12.03 -7.12
C TRP A 401 -27.51 -12.96 -7.73
N GLN A 402 -28.09 -12.60 -8.88
CA GLN A 402 -28.79 -13.56 -9.71
C GLN A 402 -27.89 -13.83 -10.90
N PRO A 403 -27.50 -15.09 -11.15
CA PRO A 403 -27.00 -15.49 -12.45
C PRO A 403 -28.14 -15.25 -13.46
N ARG A 404 -28.22 -14.02 -13.97
CA ARG A 404 -29.07 -13.61 -15.09
C ARG A 404 -28.84 -14.53 -16.31
N ASP A 405 -27.69 -15.17 -16.33
CA ASP A 405 -27.23 -16.14 -17.32
C ASP A 405 -28.01 -17.46 -17.39
N LEU A 406 -28.71 -17.90 -16.34
CA LEU A 406 -29.50 -19.14 -16.44
C LEU A 406 -30.76 -18.95 -17.31
N ASP A 407 -31.28 -17.72 -17.35
CA ASP A 407 -32.45 -17.35 -18.15
C ASP A 407 -32.05 -16.77 -19.52
N GLU A 408 -30.97 -15.98 -19.62
CA GLU A 408 -30.51 -15.41 -20.90
C GLU A 408 -29.79 -16.42 -21.81
N ALA A 409 -29.27 -17.53 -21.26
CA ALA A 409 -28.77 -18.67 -22.06
C ALA A 409 -29.87 -19.71 -22.35
N ALA A 410 -31.12 -19.30 -22.56
CA ALA A 410 -32.00 -20.07 -23.42
C ALA A 410 -31.36 -20.07 -24.82
N PRO A 411 -30.91 -21.20 -25.37
CA PRO A 411 -30.46 -21.20 -26.75
C PRO A 411 -31.63 -20.76 -27.62
N ALA A 412 -31.57 -19.53 -28.14
CA ALA A 412 -32.52 -19.00 -29.12
C ALA A 412 -32.47 -19.76 -30.46
N GLY A 413 -31.76 -20.89 -30.52
CA GLY A 413 -31.55 -21.68 -31.72
C GLY A 413 -31.09 -23.08 -31.41
N ASP A 414 -31.89 -23.87 -30.68
CA ASP A 414 -31.78 -25.33 -30.74
C ASP A 414 -32.88 -25.87 -31.65
N THR A 415 -32.80 -25.50 -32.93
CA THR A 415 -33.54 -26.12 -34.04
C THR A 415 -32.92 -27.43 -34.50
N ILE A 416 -32.10 -28.08 -33.65
CA ILE A 416 -31.51 -29.39 -33.92
C ILE A 416 -32.62 -30.43 -33.81
N THR A 417 -33.21 -30.73 -34.97
CA THR A 417 -33.94 -31.94 -35.34
C THR A 417 -34.80 -32.55 -34.21
N ARG A 418 -36.00 -31.97 -34.02
CA ARG A 418 -37.15 -32.66 -33.40
C ARG A 418 -37.51 -33.92 -34.21
N ARG A 419 -36.71 -34.98 -34.13
CA ARG A 419 -37.24 -36.32 -34.36
C ARG A 419 -38.23 -36.54 -33.23
N PRO A 420 -39.52 -36.78 -33.54
CA PRO A 420 -40.54 -36.77 -32.51
C PRO A 420 -40.23 -37.86 -31.47
N PRO A 421 -39.93 -37.52 -30.21
CA PRO A 421 -39.59 -38.51 -29.20
C PRO A 421 -40.73 -39.47 -28.89
N TRP A 422 -41.95 -39.13 -29.33
CA TRP A 422 -43.12 -39.99 -29.26
C TRP A 422 -42.96 -41.26 -30.11
N LEU A 423 -42.18 -41.25 -31.20
CA LEU A 423 -41.99 -42.45 -32.03
C LEU A 423 -41.30 -43.58 -31.25
N GLY A 424 -40.27 -43.25 -30.45
CA GLY A 424 -39.60 -44.24 -29.59
C GLY A 424 -40.48 -44.72 -28.44
N ALA A 425 -41.26 -43.82 -27.84
CA ALA A 425 -42.21 -44.18 -26.78
C ALA A 425 -43.35 -45.06 -27.31
N VAL A 426 -43.92 -44.73 -28.47
CA VAL A 426 -44.98 -45.52 -29.10
C VAL A 426 -44.46 -46.89 -29.52
N ALA A 427 -43.27 -46.98 -30.10
CA ALA A 427 -42.66 -48.25 -30.46
C ALA A 427 -42.41 -49.15 -29.23
N ALA A 428 -41.92 -48.59 -28.12
CA ALA A 428 -41.69 -49.31 -26.87
C ALA A 428 -43.01 -49.79 -26.22
N VAL A 429 -44.06 -48.95 -26.21
CA VAL A 429 -45.39 -49.32 -25.70
C VAL A 429 -46.03 -50.39 -26.58
N ALA A 430 -45.90 -50.28 -27.90
CA ALA A 430 -46.41 -51.29 -28.84
C ALA A 430 -45.71 -52.65 -28.64
N THR A 431 -44.39 -52.68 -28.43
CA THR A 431 -43.67 -53.94 -28.16
C THR A 431 -44.10 -54.58 -26.84
N LEU A 432 -44.33 -53.78 -25.80
CA LEU A 432 -44.84 -54.28 -24.52
C LEU A 432 -46.27 -54.83 -24.65
N GLY A 433 -47.13 -54.18 -25.43
CA GLY A 433 -48.50 -54.65 -25.71
C GLY A 433 -48.54 -55.98 -26.47
N VAL A 434 -47.64 -56.16 -27.44
CA VAL A 434 -47.50 -57.45 -28.16
C VAL A 434 -47.04 -58.56 -27.22
N LEU A 435 -46.05 -58.30 -26.35
CA LEU A 435 -45.61 -59.29 -25.36
C LEU A 435 -46.72 -59.67 -24.38
N PHE A 436 -47.57 -58.71 -23.99
CA PHE A 436 -48.73 -58.96 -23.14
C PHE A 436 -49.76 -59.84 -23.85
N ALA A 437 -50.04 -59.59 -25.13
CA ALA A 437 -51.00 -60.37 -25.93
C ALA A 437 -50.57 -61.83 -26.16
N VAL A 438 -49.26 -62.11 -26.17
CA VAL A 438 -48.69 -63.46 -26.34
C VAL A 438 -48.49 -64.19 -24.98
N GLY A 439 -49.06 -63.65 -23.89
CA GLY A 439 -49.01 -64.28 -22.56
C GLY A 439 -47.68 -64.14 -21.82
N GLN A 440 -46.73 -63.35 -22.34
CA GLN A 440 -45.40 -63.10 -21.74
C GLN A 440 -45.45 -61.94 -20.72
N VAL A 441 -46.43 -61.98 -19.83
CA VAL A 441 -46.76 -60.87 -18.91
C VAL A 441 -45.58 -60.51 -18.00
N VAL A 442 -44.91 -61.51 -17.42
CA VAL A 442 -43.78 -61.30 -16.50
C VAL A 442 -42.62 -60.59 -17.22
N SER A 443 -42.28 -61.05 -18.42
CA SER A 443 -41.22 -60.46 -19.24
C SER A 443 -41.55 -59.03 -19.66
N ALA A 444 -42.80 -58.75 -20.04
CA ALA A 444 -43.26 -57.41 -20.38
C ALA A 444 -43.15 -56.45 -19.19
N VAL A 445 -43.54 -56.88 -17.99
CA VAL A 445 -43.42 -56.06 -16.76
C VAL A 445 -41.95 -55.77 -16.43
N LEU A 446 -41.08 -56.78 -16.46
CA LEU A 446 -39.64 -56.60 -16.18
C LEU A 446 -38.98 -55.65 -17.18
N LEU A 447 -39.29 -55.80 -18.47
CA LEU A 447 -38.77 -54.91 -19.52
C LEU A 447 -39.29 -53.49 -19.39
N GLY A 448 -40.58 -53.32 -19.12
CA GLY A 448 -41.20 -52.00 -18.94
C GLY A 448 -40.65 -51.25 -17.73
N VAL A 449 -40.61 -51.92 -16.56
CA VAL A 449 -40.05 -51.35 -15.33
C VAL A 449 -38.56 -51.06 -15.51
N GLY A 450 -37.80 -52.01 -16.09
CA GLY A 450 -36.37 -51.84 -16.38
C GLY A 450 -36.09 -50.65 -17.31
N ALA A 451 -36.85 -50.49 -18.39
CA ALA A 451 -36.69 -49.39 -19.34
C ALA A 451 -37.01 -48.03 -18.71
N VAL A 452 -38.13 -47.91 -17.99
CA VAL A 452 -38.49 -46.68 -17.27
C VAL A 452 -37.43 -46.33 -16.23
N TRP A 453 -36.96 -47.32 -15.48
CA TRP A 453 -35.91 -47.13 -14.47
C TRP A 453 -34.61 -46.61 -15.07
N VAL A 454 -34.14 -47.22 -16.17
CA VAL A 454 -32.94 -46.78 -16.88
C VAL A 454 -33.10 -45.35 -17.37
N VAL A 455 -34.23 -44.97 -17.97
CA VAL A 455 -34.49 -43.59 -18.43
C VAL A 455 -34.46 -42.60 -17.27
N LEU A 456 -35.10 -42.92 -16.13
CA LEU A 456 -35.14 -42.03 -14.96
C LEU A 456 -33.75 -41.83 -14.36
N VAL A 457 -32.99 -42.91 -14.17
CA VAL A 457 -31.63 -42.87 -13.62
C VAL A 457 -30.67 -42.17 -14.58
N SER A 458 -30.70 -42.50 -15.87
CA SER A 458 -29.82 -41.88 -16.87
C SER A 458 -30.11 -40.39 -17.02
N ARG A 459 -31.38 -39.99 -17.00
CA ARG A 459 -31.78 -38.57 -17.05
C ARG A 459 -31.32 -37.82 -15.82
N ARG A 460 -31.45 -38.41 -14.61
CA ARG A 460 -30.95 -37.81 -13.36
C ARG A 460 -29.43 -37.63 -13.42
N GLN A 461 -28.69 -38.65 -13.84
CA GLN A 461 -27.23 -38.58 -13.95
C GLN A 461 -26.77 -37.57 -15.00
N ALA A 462 -27.41 -37.54 -16.18
CA ALA A 462 -27.13 -36.56 -17.22
C ALA A 462 -27.45 -35.13 -16.75
N ALA A 463 -28.56 -34.93 -16.04
CA ALA A 463 -28.93 -33.63 -15.47
C ALA A 463 -27.92 -33.16 -14.40
N SER A 464 -27.44 -34.06 -13.53
CA SER A 464 -26.39 -33.72 -12.56
C SER A 464 -25.07 -33.34 -13.23
N ARG A 465 -24.62 -34.10 -14.24
CA ARG A 465 -23.41 -33.74 -15.02
C ARG A 465 -23.58 -32.41 -15.75
N ARG A 466 -24.73 -32.19 -16.36
CA ARG A 466 -25.03 -30.92 -17.05
C ARG A 466 -25.11 -29.76 -16.06
N ALA A 467 -25.67 -29.95 -14.87
CA ALA A 467 -25.70 -28.92 -13.83
C ALA A 467 -24.30 -28.53 -13.34
N ILE A 468 -23.39 -29.51 -13.18
CA ILE A 468 -21.98 -29.23 -12.87
C ILE A 468 -21.34 -28.41 -13.99
N ALA A 469 -21.47 -28.86 -15.24
CA ALA A 469 -20.95 -28.13 -16.40
C ALA A 469 -21.50 -26.70 -16.50
N LEU A 470 -22.80 -26.49 -16.26
CA LEU A 470 -23.41 -25.15 -16.26
C LEU A 470 -22.81 -24.25 -15.17
N ARG A 471 -22.52 -24.77 -13.97
CA ARG A 471 -21.85 -23.99 -12.91
C ARG A 471 -20.39 -23.71 -13.25
N GLU A 472 -19.68 -24.67 -13.83
CA GLU A 472 -18.30 -24.49 -14.30
C GLU A 472 -18.22 -23.43 -15.40
N ASP A 473 -19.10 -23.50 -16.41
CA ASP A 473 -19.21 -22.51 -17.49
C ASP A 473 -19.50 -21.11 -16.92
N ALA A 474 -20.43 -20.99 -15.97
CA ALA A 474 -20.74 -19.73 -15.31
C ALA A 474 -19.55 -19.16 -14.53
N GLN A 475 -18.79 -20.01 -13.82
CA GLN A 475 -17.57 -19.57 -13.13
C GLN A 475 -16.46 -19.15 -14.09
N GLN A 476 -16.31 -19.82 -15.24
CA GLN A 476 -15.34 -19.43 -16.27
C GLN A 476 -15.68 -18.07 -16.88
N ARG A 477 -16.96 -17.79 -17.17
CA ARG A 477 -17.39 -16.46 -17.63
C ARG A 477 -17.10 -15.39 -16.59
N LEU A 478 -17.42 -15.65 -15.33
CA LEU A 478 -17.12 -14.73 -14.24
C LEU A 478 -15.61 -14.47 -14.13
N LEU A 479 -14.76 -15.50 -14.28
CA LEU A 479 -13.31 -15.34 -14.27
C LEU A 479 -12.82 -14.44 -15.42
N VAL A 480 -13.39 -14.57 -16.62
CA VAL A 480 -13.07 -13.69 -17.76
C VAL A 480 -13.47 -12.24 -17.48
N GLU A 481 -14.62 -12.02 -16.85
CA GLU A 481 -15.06 -10.67 -16.44
C GLU A 481 -14.17 -10.09 -15.33
N GLU A 482 -13.81 -10.90 -14.34
CA GLU A 482 -12.87 -10.50 -13.27
C GLU A 482 -11.49 -10.17 -13.83
N GLN A 483 -11.04 -10.88 -14.86
CA GLN A 483 -9.78 -10.58 -15.54
C GLN A 483 -9.84 -9.24 -16.27
N ARG A 484 -10.95 -8.93 -16.96
CA ARG A 484 -11.14 -7.59 -17.56
C ARG A 484 -11.16 -6.50 -16.50
N GLY A 485 -11.85 -6.74 -15.38
CA GLY A 485 -11.86 -5.81 -14.24
C GLY A 485 -10.48 -5.60 -13.63
N LEU A 486 -9.63 -6.64 -13.62
CA LEU A 486 -8.23 -6.52 -13.21
C LEU A 486 -7.43 -5.66 -14.19
N ASP A 487 -7.63 -5.85 -15.50
CA ASP A 487 -6.90 -5.10 -16.52
C ASP A 487 -7.27 -3.61 -16.48
N GLU A 488 -8.57 -3.28 -16.34
CA GLU A 488 -9.05 -1.91 -16.07
C GLU A 488 -8.43 -1.33 -14.78
N TRP A 489 -8.34 -2.15 -13.72
CA TRP A 489 -7.74 -1.73 -12.46
C TRP A 489 -6.23 -1.49 -12.58
N ARG A 490 -5.53 -2.31 -13.36
CA ARG A 490 -4.11 -2.13 -13.68
C ARG A 490 -3.89 -0.86 -14.50
N GLU A 491 -4.79 -0.52 -15.41
CA GLU A 491 -4.75 0.73 -16.16
C GLU A 491 -4.93 1.95 -15.23
N ILE A 492 -5.86 1.88 -14.27
CA ILE A 492 -6.00 2.92 -13.23
C ILE A 492 -4.72 3.06 -12.40
N LEU A 493 -4.08 1.94 -12.04
CA LEU A 493 -2.83 1.93 -11.29
C LEU A 493 -1.58 2.22 -12.14
N ALA A 494 -1.70 2.36 -13.47
CA ALA A 494 -0.57 2.65 -14.34
C ALA A 494 -0.01 4.06 -14.10
N ASP A 495 -0.86 5.00 -13.69
CA ASP A 495 -0.48 6.38 -13.33
C ASP A 495 0.08 6.52 -11.89
N ARG A 496 0.50 5.40 -11.30
CA ARG A 496 1.10 5.38 -9.96
C ARG A 496 2.36 6.27 -9.93
N PRO A 497 2.51 7.15 -8.92
CA PRO A 497 3.69 8.01 -8.82
C PRO A 497 4.93 7.19 -8.50
N SER A 498 6.09 7.66 -8.96
CA SER A 498 7.38 7.07 -8.60
C SER A 498 7.77 7.45 -7.16
N ASP A 499 8.71 6.73 -6.55
CA ASP A 499 9.18 7.09 -5.20
C ASP A 499 9.94 8.43 -5.19
N GLU A 500 10.62 8.78 -6.28
CA GLU A 500 11.20 10.12 -6.49
C GLU A 500 10.12 11.21 -6.47
N GLU A 501 8.99 10.97 -7.14
CA GLU A 501 7.88 11.93 -7.15
C GLU A 501 7.25 12.08 -5.76
N MET A 502 7.07 10.97 -5.03
CA MET A 502 6.61 10.96 -3.65
C MET A 502 7.57 11.73 -2.72
N ALA A 503 8.87 11.52 -2.87
CA ALA A 503 9.89 12.23 -2.08
C ALA A 503 9.86 13.73 -2.34
N ARG A 504 9.72 14.13 -3.62
CA ARG A 504 9.61 15.53 -4.00
C ARG A 504 8.40 16.21 -3.37
N TRP A 505 7.23 15.56 -3.38
CA TRP A 505 6.04 16.09 -2.70
C TRP A 505 6.26 16.22 -1.19
N LEU A 506 6.91 15.23 -0.56
CA LEU A 506 7.23 15.29 0.87
C LEU A 506 8.21 16.42 1.20
N ALA A 507 9.24 16.63 0.39
CA ALA A 507 10.19 17.73 0.57
C ALA A 507 9.49 19.09 0.46
N MET A 508 8.54 19.24 -0.47
CA MET A 508 7.72 20.46 -0.59
C MET A 508 6.80 20.66 0.62
N ASP A 509 6.18 19.60 1.14
CA ASP A 509 5.38 19.71 2.36
C ASP A 509 6.23 20.06 3.59
N LYS A 510 7.41 19.43 3.75
CA LYS A 510 8.38 19.76 4.81
C LYS A 510 8.75 21.26 4.75
N ALA A 511 9.07 21.76 3.54
CA ALA A 511 9.39 23.17 3.33
C ALA A 511 8.20 24.08 3.65
N HIS A 512 6.99 23.71 3.23
CA HIS A 512 5.78 24.46 3.51
C HIS A 512 5.50 24.59 5.01
N VAL A 513 5.53 23.48 5.75
CA VAL A 513 5.36 23.49 7.22
C VAL A 513 6.44 24.35 7.88
N ARG A 514 7.68 24.32 7.37
CA ARG A 514 8.76 25.18 7.85
C ARG A 514 8.46 26.68 7.63
N TYR A 515 8.05 27.08 6.43
CA TYR A 515 7.74 28.49 6.17
C TYR A 515 6.57 28.98 7.04
N GLU A 516 5.53 28.15 7.20
CA GLU A 516 4.43 28.47 8.11
C GLU A 516 4.93 28.64 9.55
N ALA A 517 5.82 27.75 10.01
CA ALA A 517 6.40 27.83 11.35
C ALA A 517 7.21 29.11 11.57
N ILE A 518 8.01 29.54 10.59
CA ILE A 518 8.81 30.78 10.65
C ILE A 518 7.89 32.01 10.70
N GLU A 519 6.92 32.09 9.79
CA GLU A 519 5.99 33.22 9.70
C GLU A 519 5.14 33.36 10.98
N ARG A 520 4.61 32.24 11.48
CA ARG A 520 3.81 32.22 12.71
C ARG A 520 4.62 32.52 13.97
N ALA A 521 5.93 32.30 13.93
CA ALA A 521 6.84 32.74 14.98
C ALA A 521 7.18 34.25 14.89
N GLY A 522 6.71 34.95 13.86
CA GLY A 522 7.03 36.36 13.63
C GLY A 522 8.48 36.60 13.21
N LEU A 523 9.13 35.57 12.65
CA LEU A 523 10.53 35.61 12.23
C LEU A 523 10.64 35.82 10.72
N VAL A 524 11.74 36.43 10.29
CA VAL A 524 12.15 36.46 8.88
C VAL A 524 13.23 35.39 8.65
N GLU A 525 13.40 34.89 7.41
CA GLU A 525 14.41 33.87 7.07
C GLU A 525 15.84 34.22 7.53
N ARG A 526 16.17 35.52 7.56
CA ARG A 526 17.44 36.03 8.06
C ARG A 526 17.61 35.95 9.59
N ASP A 527 16.51 35.89 10.35
CA ASP A 527 16.50 35.83 11.81
C ASP A 527 16.65 34.40 12.33
N VAL A 528 16.39 33.42 11.47
CA VAL A 528 16.61 32.01 11.77
C VAL A 528 18.12 31.73 11.75
N VAL A 529 18.67 31.14 12.80
CA VAL A 529 20.09 30.73 12.85
C VAL A 529 20.26 29.38 12.17
N THR A 530 19.41 28.42 12.54
CA THR A 530 19.30 27.09 11.91
C THR A 530 17.89 26.55 12.07
N HIS A 531 17.58 25.47 11.36
CA HIS A 531 16.33 24.75 11.53
C HIS A 531 16.58 23.25 11.45
N ALA A 532 15.63 22.47 11.94
CA ALA A 532 15.64 21.03 11.77
C ALA A 532 14.20 20.54 11.60
N VAL A 533 13.96 19.74 10.57
CA VAL A 533 12.64 19.16 10.30
C VAL A 533 12.73 17.66 10.52
N MET A 534 11.83 17.14 11.33
CA MET A 534 11.72 15.73 11.60
C MET A 534 10.36 15.22 11.11
N VAL A 535 10.35 14.04 10.51
CA VAL A 535 9.11 13.40 10.04
C VAL A 535 9.00 11.99 10.59
N GLU A 536 7.83 11.64 11.12
CA GLU A 536 7.51 10.28 11.54
C GLU A 536 6.19 9.83 10.88
N GLY A 537 6.03 8.54 10.60
CA GLY A 537 4.75 8.02 10.12
C GLY A 537 3.65 8.22 11.16
N ALA A 538 2.56 8.88 10.80
CA ALA A 538 1.45 9.14 11.72
C ALA A 538 0.81 7.82 12.20
N LYS A 539 0.20 7.84 13.38
CA LYS A 539 -0.46 6.65 13.94
C LYS A 539 -1.60 6.18 13.02
N GLY A 540 -1.50 4.94 12.56
CA GLY A 540 -2.50 4.35 11.64
C GLY A 540 -2.29 4.69 10.17
N ALA A 541 -1.23 5.42 9.82
CA ALA A 541 -0.85 5.66 8.44
C ALA A 541 -0.51 4.35 7.72
N ARG A 542 -0.89 4.26 6.44
CA ARG A 542 -0.42 3.20 5.56
C ARG A 542 1.05 3.45 5.26
N ALA A 543 1.86 2.40 5.30
CA ALA A 543 3.29 2.48 5.02
C ALA A 543 3.64 1.55 3.87
N LEU A 544 4.33 2.08 2.86
CA LEU A 544 4.86 1.28 1.76
C LEU A 544 6.34 1.61 1.57
N ARG A 545 7.14 0.57 1.35
CA ARG A 545 8.57 0.69 1.08
C ARG A 545 8.92 0.00 -0.23
N LEU A 546 9.69 0.67 -1.09
CA LEU A 546 10.37 -0.01 -2.20
C LEU A 546 11.59 -0.75 -1.65
N ALA A 547 11.90 -1.93 -2.17
CA ALA A 547 13.10 -2.68 -1.77
C ALA A 547 14.34 -1.76 -1.79
N SER A 548 15.09 -1.74 -0.70
CA SER A 548 16.27 -0.88 -0.45
C SER A 548 16.02 0.65 -0.41
N GLY A 549 14.79 1.13 -0.57
CA GLY A 549 14.44 2.55 -0.45
C GLY A 549 13.88 2.94 0.95
N PRO A 550 13.74 4.24 1.22
CA PRO A 550 13.09 4.73 2.44
C PRO A 550 11.59 4.39 2.45
N PRO A 551 10.97 4.19 3.63
CA PRO A 551 9.53 4.00 3.72
C PRO A 551 8.77 5.30 3.48
N ARG A 552 7.66 5.23 2.76
CA ARG A 552 6.71 6.34 2.62
C ARG A 552 5.44 6.05 3.40
N TYR A 553 4.79 7.11 3.86
CA TYR A 553 3.58 7.02 4.68
C TYR A 553 2.44 7.82 4.07
N SER A 554 1.21 7.34 4.23
CA SER A 554 0.01 8.07 3.78
C SER A 554 -0.28 9.31 4.62
N ALA A 555 0.31 9.41 5.82
CA ALA A 555 0.24 10.56 6.70
C ALA A 555 1.49 10.61 7.58
N TYR A 556 1.96 11.81 7.87
CA TYR A 556 3.15 12.07 8.67
C TYR A 556 2.80 12.89 9.91
N THR A 557 3.56 12.74 10.98
CA THR A 557 3.68 13.76 12.01
C THR A 557 4.98 14.50 11.73
N VAL A 558 4.89 15.80 11.47
CA VAL A 558 6.01 16.67 11.14
C VAL A 558 6.32 17.53 12.35
N ARG A 559 7.59 17.57 12.76
CA ARG A 559 8.06 18.46 13.81
C ARG A 559 9.14 19.36 13.25
N VAL A 560 8.93 20.66 13.34
CA VAL A 560 9.87 21.68 12.89
C VAL A 560 10.44 22.39 14.11
N PHE A 561 11.76 22.37 14.23
CA PHE A 561 12.50 23.17 15.18
C PHE A 561 13.11 24.35 14.44
N VAL A 562 12.72 25.56 14.81
CA VAL A 562 13.29 26.81 14.29
C VAL A 562 14.11 27.44 15.41
N LEU A 563 15.42 27.52 15.21
CA LEU A 563 16.34 28.10 16.17
C LEU A 563 16.63 29.53 15.75
N SER A 564 16.23 30.49 16.57
CA SER A 564 16.45 31.92 16.36
C SER A 564 17.41 32.47 17.40
N HIS A 565 17.69 33.78 17.35
CA HIS A 565 18.42 34.46 18.41
C HIS A 565 17.69 34.52 19.75
N SER A 566 16.35 34.45 19.75
CA SER A 566 15.54 34.56 20.96
C SER A 566 15.30 33.21 21.66
N GLY A 567 15.44 32.10 20.95
CA GLY A 567 15.18 30.78 21.49
C GLY A 567 14.90 29.73 20.42
N VAL A 568 14.32 28.61 20.85
CA VAL A 568 13.89 27.50 20.00
C VAL A 568 12.37 27.51 19.92
N HIS A 569 11.84 27.57 18.70
CA HIS A 569 10.43 27.39 18.41
C HIS A 569 10.21 25.96 17.89
N GLU A 570 9.29 25.22 18.49
CA GLU A 570 8.85 23.91 18.03
C GLU A 570 7.43 24.02 17.48
N VAL A 571 7.23 23.51 16.28
CA VAL A 571 5.91 23.29 15.69
C VAL A 571 5.74 21.81 15.42
N ASN A 572 4.73 21.20 16.01
CA ASN A 572 4.35 19.81 15.78
C ASN A 572 2.99 19.79 15.07
N ALA A 573 2.89 19.12 13.93
CA ALA A 573 1.64 19.03 13.21
C ALA A 573 1.49 17.69 12.49
N LYS A 574 0.25 17.28 12.25
CA LYS A 574 -0.07 16.10 11.47
C LYS A 574 -0.28 16.49 10.02
N LEU A 575 0.52 15.94 9.12
CA LEU A 575 0.44 16.14 7.68
C LEU A 575 -0.34 14.99 7.03
N ASP A 576 -1.45 15.29 6.36
CA ASP A 576 -2.07 14.34 5.43
C ASP A 576 -1.29 14.37 4.11
N PHE A 577 -0.68 13.25 3.74
CA PHE A 577 0.16 13.19 2.54
C PHE A 577 -0.66 13.14 1.24
N HIS A 578 -1.96 12.83 1.31
CA HIS A 578 -2.83 12.84 0.13
C HIS A 578 -3.14 14.26 -0.32
N THR A 579 -3.54 15.12 0.61
CA THR A 579 -3.96 16.49 0.33
C THR A 579 -2.84 17.52 0.56
N GLY A 580 -1.85 17.19 1.38
CA GLY A 580 -0.85 18.14 1.88
C GLY A 580 -1.38 19.00 3.04
N ASP A 581 -2.55 18.70 3.59
CA ASP A 581 -3.14 19.51 4.67
C ASP A 581 -2.42 19.28 5.99
N ILE A 582 -2.32 20.36 6.76
CA ILE A 582 -1.72 20.39 8.09
C ILE A 582 -2.87 20.40 9.11
N LEU A 583 -2.88 19.40 10.00
CA LEU A 583 -3.89 19.16 11.01
C LEU A 583 -3.25 19.15 12.40
N ASP A 584 -4.07 19.42 13.43
CA ASP A 584 -3.70 19.27 14.84
C ASP A 584 -2.38 19.95 15.24
N GLU A 585 -2.16 21.18 14.76
CA GLU A 585 -0.93 21.94 15.02
C GLU A 585 -0.78 22.30 16.50
N GLN A 586 0.41 22.03 17.05
CA GLN A 586 0.83 22.38 18.40
C GLN A 586 2.12 23.20 18.32
N ARG A 587 2.20 24.28 19.10
CA ARG A 587 3.34 25.20 19.08
C ARG A 587 3.92 25.37 20.48
N ASN A 588 5.22 25.21 20.59
CA ASN A 588 5.95 25.44 21.82
C ASN A 588 7.12 26.41 21.57
N HIS A 589 7.49 27.17 22.59
CA HIS A 589 8.65 28.06 22.55
C HIS A 589 9.47 27.92 23.82
N PHE A 590 10.78 27.78 23.65
CA PHE A 590 11.72 27.57 24.73
C PHE A 590 12.90 28.54 24.61
N SER A 591 13.22 29.25 25.70
CA SER A 591 14.46 30.02 25.78
C SER A 591 15.66 29.08 25.99
N TYR A 592 16.80 29.40 25.40
CA TYR A 592 18.04 28.64 25.55
C TYR A 592 18.47 28.46 27.02
N GLU A 593 18.16 29.43 27.87
CA GLU A 593 18.49 29.39 29.31
C GLU A 593 17.62 28.40 30.09
N LYS A 594 16.48 27.99 29.53
CA LYS A 594 15.53 27.08 30.17
C LYS A 594 15.73 25.62 29.78
N VAL A 595 16.64 25.29 28.86
CA VAL A 595 16.96 23.91 28.48
C VAL A 595 17.92 23.31 29.51
N ALA A 596 17.45 22.35 30.31
CA ALA A 596 18.26 21.75 31.38
C ALA A 596 19.07 20.54 30.91
N SER A 597 18.49 19.70 30.05
CA SER A 597 19.18 18.53 29.52
C SER A 597 18.48 18.01 28.26
N VAL A 598 19.26 17.55 27.30
CA VAL A 598 18.79 16.72 26.18
C VAL A 598 19.25 15.29 26.45
N SER A 599 18.35 14.33 26.30
CA SER A 599 18.65 12.91 26.50
C SER A 599 18.18 12.12 25.30
N ALA A 600 19.10 11.40 24.64
CA ALA A 600 18.75 10.37 23.69
C ALA A 600 18.64 9.02 24.42
N ARG A 601 17.53 8.32 24.23
CA ARG A 601 17.34 6.93 24.68
C ARG A 601 17.14 6.05 23.46
N GLU A 602 18.22 5.41 23.06
CA GLU A 602 18.20 4.32 22.11
C GLU A 602 17.72 3.05 22.81
N LYS A 603 16.75 2.36 22.20
CA LYS A 603 16.33 1.01 22.57
C LYS A 603 16.84 0.06 21.50
N GLY A 604 17.89 -0.68 21.83
CA GLY A 604 18.48 -1.67 20.95
C GLY A 604 19.34 -2.67 21.72
N ALA A 605 19.85 -3.68 21.02
CA ALA A 605 20.83 -4.61 21.56
C ALA A 605 22.15 -4.45 20.79
N ARG A 606 23.19 -3.93 21.44
CA ARG A 606 24.57 -4.03 20.94
C ARG A 606 25.12 -5.39 21.31
N ARG A 607 25.54 -6.18 20.33
CA ARG A 607 26.15 -7.49 20.53
C ARG A 607 27.50 -7.50 19.82
N VAL A 608 28.57 -7.49 20.59
CA VAL A 608 29.92 -7.72 20.06
C VAL A 608 30.10 -9.22 19.90
N ARG A 609 30.32 -9.69 18.67
CA ARG A 609 30.62 -11.08 18.37
C ARG A 609 32.01 -11.15 17.76
N ASN A 610 32.92 -11.84 18.44
CA ASN A 610 34.20 -12.20 17.85
C ASN A 610 33.97 -13.33 16.85
N VAL A 611 34.16 -13.04 15.56
CA VAL A 611 34.13 -14.03 14.50
C VAL A 611 35.52 -14.03 13.85
N LYS A 612 36.23 -15.17 13.91
CA LYS A 612 37.57 -15.34 13.33
C LYS A 612 38.62 -14.30 13.79
N GLY A 613 38.61 -13.92 15.08
CA GLY A 613 39.60 -12.99 15.62
C GLY A 613 39.38 -11.51 15.28
N GLN A 614 38.31 -11.18 14.55
CA GLN A 614 37.82 -9.81 14.40
C GLN A 614 36.58 -9.62 15.28
N ALA A 615 36.62 -8.57 16.10
CA ALA A 615 35.47 -8.15 16.89
C ALA A 615 34.45 -7.48 15.96
N THR A 616 33.43 -8.22 15.54
CA THR A 616 32.32 -7.66 14.78
C THR A 616 31.27 -7.16 15.78
N GLN A 617 31.13 -5.84 15.90
CA GLN A 617 30.07 -5.22 16.68
C GLN A 617 28.78 -5.21 15.83
N SER A 618 27.75 -5.96 16.22
CA SER A 618 26.42 -5.87 15.60
C SER A 618 25.51 -5.02 16.47
N GLU A 619 25.00 -3.93 15.93
CA GLU A 619 24.12 -3.00 16.63
C GLU A 619 22.68 -3.14 16.14
N LYS A 620 21.78 -3.62 17.01
CA LYS A 620 20.35 -3.77 16.70
C LYS A 620 19.54 -2.67 17.35
N LEU A 621 19.51 -1.48 16.74
CA LEU A 621 18.62 -0.38 17.15
C LEU A 621 17.18 -0.68 16.73
N ARG A 622 16.23 -0.56 17.67
CA ARG A 622 14.79 -0.81 17.44
C ARG A 622 13.93 0.44 17.58
N ALA A 623 14.42 1.41 18.34
CA ALA A 623 13.79 2.71 18.52
C ALA A 623 14.83 3.70 19.04
N ALA A 624 14.75 4.95 18.60
CA ALA A 624 15.49 6.05 19.19
C ALA A 624 14.48 7.07 19.71
N ALA A 625 14.77 7.64 20.88
CA ALA A 625 13.90 8.65 21.47
C ALA A 625 14.72 9.83 21.98
N VAL A 626 14.44 11.04 21.52
CA VAL A 626 15.04 12.26 22.09
C VAL A 626 14.07 12.87 23.08
N THR A 627 14.51 13.11 24.30
CA THR A 627 13.76 13.86 25.29
C THR A 627 14.54 15.11 25.69
N VAL A 628 13.96 16.28 25.42
CA VAL A 628 14.46 17.57 25.92
C VAL A 628 13.71 17.90 27.19
N ARG A 629 14.45 18.13 28.29
CA ARG A 629 13.90 18.56 29.57
C ARG A 629 14.27 20.00 29.85
N LEU A 630 13.28 20.74 30.34
CA LEU A 630 13.47 22.10 30.81
C LEU A 630 13.93 22.12 32.27
N VAL A 631 14.48 23.26 32.68
CA VAL A 631 14.87 23.55 34.08
C VAL A 631 13.66 23.49 35.02
N SER A 632 12.44 23.67 34.52
CA SER A 632 11.20 23.47 35.29
C SER A 632 10.91 22.00 35.67
N GLY A 633 11.66 21.04 35.11
CA GLY A 633 11.43 19.60 35.30
C GLY A 633 10.39 19.00 34.35
N GLU A 634 9.77 19.81 33.49
CA GLU A 634 8.86 19.37 32.43
C GLU A 634 9.66 18.79 31.24
N ASN A 635 9.15 17.72 30.64
CA ASN A 635 9.66 17.26 29.35
C ASN A 635 9.06 18.18 28.27
N ALA A 636 9.87 19.08 27.73
CA ALA A 636 9.45 19.99 26.66
C ALA A 636 9.21 19.25 25.34
N VAL A 637 10.07 18.29 25.03
CA VAL A 637 10.04 17.55 23.76
C VAL A 637 10.29 16.09 24.07
N SER A 638 9.44 15.19 23.58
CA SER A 638 9.67 13.74 23.59
C SER A 638 9.38 13.18 22.21
N VAL A 639 10.44 12.85 21.49
CA VAL A 639 10.44 12.21 20.18
C VAL A 639 10.65 10.72 20.39
N ARG A 640 9.93 9.87 19.66
CA ARG A 640 10.22 8.43 19.63
C ARG A 640 10.00 7.86 18.25
N GLU A 641 11.08 7.58 17.56
CA GLU A 641 11.06 6.74 16.38
C GLU A 641 11.02 5.27 16.82
N SER A 642 10.04 4.49 16.35
CA SER A 642 9.92 3.07 16.70
C SER A 642 9.62 2.23 15.49
N TYR A 643 10.54 1.32 15.19
CA TYR A 643 10.39 0.36 14.12
C TYR A 643 9.93 -0.99 14.68
N ARG A 644 8.91 -1.59 14.06
CA ARG A 644 8.51 -2.98 14.35
C ARG A 644 8.60 -3.81 13.08
N ARG A 645 9.33 -4.92 13.18
CA ARG A 645 9.43 -5.99 12.17
C ARG A 645 8.05 -6.32 11.59
N PRO A 646 7.87 -6.37 10.25
CA PRO A 646 6.73 -7.02 9.64
C PRO A 646 6.73 -8.49 10.07
N THR A 647 5.79 -8.88 10.94
CA THR A 647 5.60 -10.30 11.28
C THR A 647 5.02 -11.01 10.07
N GLY A 648 5.87 -11.66 9.26
CA GLY A 648 5.42 -12.49 8.15
C GLY A 648 6.42 -12.81 7.04
N GLY A 649 7.57 -12.12 6.95
CA GLY A 649 8.60 -12.44 5.94
C GLY A 649 9.69 -13.32 6.51
N ALA A 650 9.66 -14.62 6.22
CA ALA A 650 10.85 -15.45 6.38
C ALA A 650 11.84 -15.08 5.26
N GLY A 651 13.04 -14.58 5.60
CA GLY A 651 14.18 -14.69 4.69
C GLY A 651 15.15 -13.51 4.50
N LEU A 652 15.08 -12.39 5.23
CA LEU A 652 16.03 -11.27 4.99
C LEU A 652 16.63 -10.70 6.29
N ASP A 653 17.16 -11.56 7.16
CA ASP A 653 17.77 -11.16 8.45
C ASP A 653 19.03 -10.26 8.31
N GLY A 654 19.52 -10.00 7.09
CA GLY A 654 20.67 -9.12 6.80
C GLY A 654 20.35 -7.71 6.31
N GLN A 655 19.16 -7.46 5.75
CA GLN A 655 18.73 -6.13 5.28
C GLN A 655 18.01 -5.31 6.38
N ASP A 656 17.93 -5.87 7.58
CA ASP A 656 17.12 -5.37 8.70
C ASP A 656 17.87 -4.33 9.56
N GLU A 657 19.20 -4.41 9.68
CA GLU A 657 20.03 -3.44 10.43
C GLU A 657 20.19 -2.14 9.64
N ASP A 658 20.56 -2.26 8.36
CA ASP A 658 20.62 -1.13 7.40
C ASP A 658 19.31 -0.36 7.31
N LEU A 659 18.17 -1.02 7.55
CA LEU A 659 16.84 -0.42 7.47
C LEU A 659 16.54 0.52 8.66
N ALA A 660 16.85 0.10 9.89
CA ALA A 660 16.58 0.94 11.06
C ALA A 660 17.42 2.23 10.99
N GLU A 661 18.66 2.10 10.54
CA GLU A 661 19.57 3.21 10.28
C GLU A 661 19.08 4.10 9.13
N LEU A 662 18.64 3.53 8.01
CA LEU A 662 18.07 4.28 6.89
C LEU A 662 16.84 5.10 7.30
N VAL A 663 15.98 4.53 8.15
CA VAL A 663 14.77 5.19 8.65
C VAL A 663 15.10 6.35 9.58
N LEU A 664 16.01 6.16 10.54
CA LEU A 664 16.48 7.22 11.43
C LEU A 664 17.17 8.37 10.66
N ARG A 665 17.80 8.05 9.52
CA ARG A 665 18.41 9.05 8.63
C ARG A 665 17.36 9.82 7.82
N ASP A 666 16.43 9.13 7.17
CA ASP A 666 15.36 9.75 6.35
C ASP A 666 14.37 10.57 7.20
N SER A 667 14.20 10.22 8.48
CA SER A 667 13.33 10.93 9.42
C SER A 667 13.89 12.28 9.87
N GLY A 668 15.18 12.59 9.62
CA GLY A 668 15.87 13.79 10.09
C GLY A 668 16.27 13.74 11.57
N PHE A 669 16.13 12.59 12.23
CA PHE A 669 16.35 12.42 13.67
C PHE A 669 17.80 12.75 14.10
N GLU A 670 18.80 12.27 13.36
CA GLU A 670 20.22 12.47 13.72
C GLU A 670 20.61 13.96 13.71
N GLY A 671 20.21 14.70 12.67
CA GLY A 671 20.49 16.13 12.54
C GLY A 671 19.84 16.96 13.66
N VAL A 672 18.57 16.67 13.98
CA VAL A 672 17.85 17.31 15.09
C VAL A 672 18.55 17.03 16.42
N LEU A 673 18.91 15.77 16.68
CA LEU A 673 19.54 15.37 17.94
C LEU A 673 20.84 16.12 18.17
N ARG A 674 21.74 16.17 17.18
CA ARG A 674 23.03 16.85 17.32
C ARG A 674 22.89 18.35 17.55
N ILE A 675 21.95 19.00 16.85
CA ILE A 675 21.67 20.42 17.06
C ILE A 675 21.19 20.66 18.49
N LEU A 676 20.23 19.86 18.98
CA LEU A 676 19.70 19.99 20.33
C LEU A 676 20.73 19.66 21.42
N GLU A 677 21.57 18.65 21.23
CA GLU A 677 22.68 18.33 22.13
C GLU A 677 23.71 19.46 22.21
N SER A 678 24.01 20.08 21.08
CA SER A 678 24.88 21.25 21.01
C SER A 678 24.25 22.43 21.75
N VAL A 679 22.97 22.71 21.53
CA VAL A 679 22.25 23.76 22.27
C VAL A 679 22.24 23.50 23.78
N ALA A 680 22.01 22.26 24.20
CA ALA A 680 21.95 21.90 25.60
C ALA A 680 23.30 21.95 26.31
N SER A 681 24.38 21.61 25.62
CA SER A 681 25.74 21.69 26.18
C SER A 681 26.30 23.11 26.17
N GLU A 682 25.91 23.94 25.19
CA GLU A 682 26.51 25.24 24.96
C GLU A 682 25.67 26.44 25.45
N GLY A 683 24.37 26.23 25.70
CA GLY A 683 23.41 27.24 26.15
C GLY A 683 23.25 28.41 25.14
N GLY A 684 22.97 29.61 25.65
CA GLY A 684 22.86 30.82 24.81
C GLY A 684 24.17 31.19 24.06
N GLY A 685 25.32 30.69 24.52
CA GLY A 685 26.61 30.88 23.85
C GLY A 685 26.78 30.04 22.58
N TRP A 686 25.86 29.12 22.31
CA TRP A 686 25.87 28.24 21.14
C TRP A 686 25.92 29.02 19.82
N ILE A 687 25.15 30.11 19.69
CA ILE A 687 25.06 30.88 18.43
C ILE A 687 26.41 31.50 18.04
N ARG A 688 27.15 32.04 19.02
CA ARG A 688 28.49 32.59 18.78
C ARG A 688 29.45 31.50 18.30
N ARG A 689 29.42 30.33 18.95
CA ARG A 689 30.28 29.20 18.59
C ARG A 689 29.90 28.58 17.25
N ASP A 690 28.63 28.56 16.88
CA ASP A 690 28.16 28.15 15.57
C ASP A 690 28.76 29.04 14.47
N ARG A 691 28.78 30.36 14.67
CA ARG A 691 29.44 31.29 13.75
C ARG A 691 30.96 31.06 13.65
N GLU A 692 31.63 30.91 14.80
CA GLU A 692 33.07 30.61 14.83
C GLU A 692 33.40 29.27 14.13
N ARG A 693 32.53 28.27 14.25
CA ARG A 693 32.65 26.98 13.52
C ARG A 693 32.48 27.17 12.02
N ARG A 694 31.44 27.88 11.57
CA ARG A 694 31.20 28.18 10.15
C ARG A 694 32.37 28.94 9.51
N ALA A 695 32.92 29.93 10.21
CA ALA A 695 34.07 30.69 9.74
C ALA A 695 35.33 29.80 9.62
N ARG A 696 35.63 28.98 10.62
CA ARG A 696 36.75 28.02 10.57
C ARG A 696 36.58 26.99 9.46
N TRP A 697 35.36 26.48 9.32
CA TRP A 697 35.01 25.50 8.30
C TRP A 697 35.20 26.08 6.88
N ALA A 698 34.68 27.29 6.63
CA ALA A 698 34.87 27.94 5.34
C ALA A 698 36.36 28.21 5.07
N HIS A 699 37.12 28.68 6.06
CA HIS A 699 38.57 28.86 5.92
C HIS A 699 39.26 27.55 5.54
N SER A 700 38.96 26.44 6.24
CA SER A 700 39.55 25.13 5.93
C SER A 700 39.16 24.58 4.56
N LEU A 701 38.08 25.06 3.94
CA LEU A 701 37.63 24.61 2.63
C LEU A 701 38.36 25.34 1.48
N PHE A 702 38.87 26.56 1.73
CA PHE A 702 39.43 27.45 0.71
C PHE A 702 40.91 27.79 0.87
N ASP A 703 41.48 27.56 2.06
CA ASP A 703 42.92 27.46 2.29
C ASP A 703 43.41 26.03 1.99
#